data_AF-B8FAM3-F1
#
_entry.id   AF-B8FAM3-F1
#
_cell.length_a   1.000
_cell.length_b   1.000
_cell.length_c   1.000
_cell.angle_alpha   90.00
_cell.angle_beta   90.00
_cell.angle_gamma   90.00
#
_symmetry.space_group_name_H-M   'P 1'
#
loop_
_entity.id
_entity.type
_entity.pdbx_description
1 polymer ?
#
loop_
_entity_poly.entity_id
_entity_poly.type
_entity_poly.pdbx_seq_one_letter_code
_entity_poly.pdbx_strand_id
1 'polypeptide(L)'
;MTDPKKQGMYSNFALAAQDEDYTKVAGWFLGPKAENAELMDALLGECISDHEAFRYFYKPQDQAYIDDAIKQSSGYKTGVEQVTNALNSLMKRLHKSVPFFSMRYMAHMNWDTALPANIAYMLAMMYNQNNVATEASPVTSVLEREVGLELCNMLGFTSRSAWGHITADGSIANLESMWMNRNLKFYPLSIYNMVMRDDTFANARTIPVATCSGNTKKLGALSAWELLNLFGDDIIDLPQRVVDAAKVKMDEFNDKLSPYLVQNVGLGAFCKENNISDMRVFVPATRHYSWPKAGTILGMGQNSVKGIQVTNSCRMDINILQDQLQYCVDNKIPVIMTVAVLGSTEEGAVDNLDKILTLRKQFNSMGLNFSVHCDAAWGGYLSSMLLDKSGVPIQLDADGFVPVMPLSPHAYTQFSNIGYADTATIDPHKAGFVPYPAGSLCYRNGAWKAMITFDASYIHSSDTSNMGIFGVEGSKPGAAPAAVWAAHQAIPLNQDGYGRILGECMFSTKIYYCYWVTLANDKDNFKIEPIVPLPDQIALPGGKASIQGESAIKAFIRQNIIGKSNEEIARNPDAMAALKQLGPDVLINAFTVNFKNAAGSWNTDVDSCNTLNTNIFNRFSLVSDSGKDVDLILTSSNLGNGEYQKPLHRVCQNLQLDEPKGEYSLTFLINTILQPWPTTHGFLETITSVFRDGVEEEISKINGVKPAATRVPSTPEDFVAAIPASIQNPEELLPLPVKSYAGQFPVNPDNPDCKLFYWFFESRNPDSQPIEDAPLIIWLNGGPGASSLCGLFQENGPVRMKNDKDGTLIPNPYSWNDRAHMLYIDQPVGTGYSTTSDPDPLNRKSCQEACCKEYGYAMDEKTLSRQFCTAMKTFFLHHPEYLNCELYLTGESYAGKYLPAIAKEMYAENQSGQRSFNIKGVAIGDGWMHPELHIAKTMEYAYAMGFIDIKQAQILRRRFSAYQELLEAGEMTAANDLGNRISNTLLDCGGGPDIYDVRDWSGIPIDNVKAYCQLDAVKSALHVPSDVTWAFFDNAGPVSDCLVNDIQKDMTADLADLLDECGLRLLLYTGNFDMACGFAGTEEILYNLAWSNQSDWQNIDRGVWKDPAGKVLGYVKGEAVTQDGIVKDFHNLMQINIPQAGHLVPNARPAVSRRMIYRWIYDKGFPVTFPDLSMD
;
A
#
# COMPACT_ATOMS: atom_id res chain seq x y z
N MET A 1 -21.94 -23.13 14.51
CA MET A 1 -22.83 -22.35 15.40
C MET A 1 -21.99 -21.25 16.05
N THR A 2 -21.98 -20.07 15.44
CA THR A 2 -21.20 -18.89 15.87
C THR A 2 -21.95 -18.12 16.96
N ASP A 3 -21.21 -17.64 17.97
CA ASP A 3 -21.75 -16.86 19.09
C ASP A 3 -22.32 -15.51 18.59
N PRO A 4 -23.64 -15.26 18.70
CA PRO A 4 -24.29 -14.04 18.22
C PRO A 4 -23.79 -12.75 18.90
N LYS A 5 -23.00 -12.85 19.98
CA LYS A 5 -22.48 -11.66 20.68
C LYS A 5 -21.30 -10.96 19.98
N LYS A 6 -20.66 -11.59 18.99
CA LYS A 6 -19.52 -10.99 18.27
C LYS A 6 -19.88 -10.28 16.96
N GLN A 7 -21.07 -10.50 16.40
CA GLN A 7 -21.52 -9.83 15.17
C GLN A 7 -21.76 -8.32 15.34
N GLY A 8 -21.81 -7.81 16.58
CA GLY A 8 -22.01 -6.38 16.87
C GLY A 8 -20.72 -5.57 17.12
N MET A 9 -19.53 -6.17 17.05
CA MET A 9 -18.27 -5.49 17.39
C MET A 9 -17.48 -4.96 16.18
N TYR A 10 -17.85 -5.32 14.95
CA TYR A 10 -17.10 -4.96 13.74
C TYR A 10 -17.95 -4.08 12.82
N SER A 11 -17.35 -3.01 12.30
CA SER A 11 -18.00 -2.03 11.42
C SER A 11 -18.40 -2.66 10.08
N ASN A 12 -19.43 -2.14 9.39
CA ASN A 12 -20.01 -2.81 8.20
C ASN A 12 -19.50 -2.18 6.90
N PHE A 13 -18.79 -2.93 6.04
CA PHE A 13 -18.29 -2.45 4.75
C PHE A 13 -19.39 -1.89 3.81
N ALA A 14 -20.62 -2.41 3.90
CA ALA A 14 -21.74 -1.86 3.13
C ALA A 14 -22.12 -0.44 3.57
N LEU A 15 -21.85 -0.07 4.83
CA LEU A 15 -22.02 1.31 5.32
C LEU A 15 -20.83 2.19 4.92
N ALA A 16 -19.61 1.65 4.92
CA ALA A 16 -18.42 2.38 4.44
C ALA A 16 -18.55 2.81 2.97
N ALA A 17 -19.11 1.95 2.12
CA ALA A 17 -19.39 2.26 0.72
C ALA A 17 -20.49 3.32 0.51
N GLN A 18 -21.28 3.62 1.55
CA GLN A 18 -22.31 4.67 1.54
C GLN A 18 -21.79 6.01 2.10
N ASP A 19 -20.61 6.02 2.73
CA ASP A 19 -19.95 7.23 3.20
C ASP A 19 -19.12 7.84 2.05
N GLU A 20 -19.69 8.85 1.40
CA GLU A 20 -19.04 9.57 0.30
C GLU A 20 -17.70 10.21 0.69
N ASP A 21 -17.53 10.60 1.95
CA ASP A 21 -16.31 11.26 2.39
C ASP A 21 -15.19 10.25 2.67
N TYR A 22 -15.52 9.10 3.27
CA TYR A 22 -14.60 7.97 3.40
C TYR A 22 -14.13 7.44 2.04
N THR A 23 -15.06 7.28 1.09
CA THR A 23 -14.76 6.73 -0.25
C THR A 23 -13.92 7.69 -1.11
N LYS A 24 -14.02 9.01 -0.92
CA LYS A 24 -13.11 9.99 -1.55
C LYS A 24 -11.66 9.78 -1.12
N VAL A 25 -11.41 9.60 0.17
CA VAL A 25 -10.04 9.40 0.70
C VAL A 25 -9.40 8.17 0.08
N ALA A 26 -10.16 7.08 -0.08
CA ALA A 26 -9.68 5.85 -0.74
C ALA A 26 -9.25 6.08 -2.20
N GLY A 27 -9.86 7.03 -2.92
CA GLY A 27 -9.49 7.37 -4.30
C GLY A 27 -8.22 8.23 -4.44
N TRP A 28 -7.67 8.78 -3.34
CA TRP A 28 -6.52 9.68 -3.37
C TRP A 28 -5.16 8.99 -3.15
N PHE A 29 -5.15 7.70 -2.82
CA PHE A 29 -3.93 6.93 -2.55
C PHE A 29 -3.84 5.72 -3.49
N LEU A 30 -2.64 5.15 -3.66
CA LEU A 30 -2.49 3.88 -4.36
C LEU A 30 -3.11 2.73 -3.54
N GLY A 31 -2.95 2.83 -2.22
CA GLY A 31 -3.57 1.96 -1.23
C GLY A 31 -2.60 0.90 -0.68
N PRO A 32 -2.84 0.38 0.54
CA PRO A 32 -1.94 -0.56 1.21
C PRO A 32 -1.67 -1.87 0.46
N LYS A 33 -2.53 -2.23 -0.50
CA LYS A 33 -2.39 -3.42 -1.37
C LYS A 33 -2.38 -3.05 -2.85
N ALA A 34 -2.16 -1.78 -3.17
CA ALA A 34 -2.26 -1.23 -4.51
C ALA A 34 -3.64 -1.46 -5.15
N GLU A 35 -4.69 -1.27 -4.35
CA GLU A 35 -6.09 -1.40 -4.73
C GLU A 35 -6.44 -0.50 -5.94
N ASN A 36 -5.74 0.63 -6.09
CA ASN A 36 -5.90 1.57 -7.20
C ASN A 36 -4.81 1.44 -8.29
N ALA A 37 -4.12 0.29 -8.40
CA ALA A 37 -3.08 0.09 -9.41
C ALA A 37 -3.58 0.29 -10.85
N GLU A 38 -4.78 -0.20 -11.18
CA GLU A 38 -5.37 -0.04 -12.52
C GLU A 38 -5.59 1.45 -12.87
N LEU A 39 -5.99 2.26 -11.90
CA LEU A 39 -6.15 3.71 -12.06
C LEU A 39 -4.78 4.38 -12.28
N MET A 40 -3.78 4.02 -11.49
CA MET A 40 -2.42 4.56 -11.62
C MET A 40 -1.82 4.25 -12.99
N ASP A 41 -1.93 3.00 -13.44
CA ASP A 41 -1.43 2.55 -14.75
C ASP A 41 -2.11 3.31 -15.90
N ALA A 42 -3.43 3.51 -15.83
CA ALA A 42 -4.18 4.25 -16.83
C ALA A 42 -3.73 5.72 -16.92
N LEU A 43 -3.66 6.41 -15.79
CA LEU A 43 -3.28 7.82 -15.73
C LEU A 43 -1.83 8.07 -16.14
N LEU A 44 -0.90 7.19 -15.74
CA LEU A 44 0.50 7.27 -16.17
C LEU A 44 0.64 7.00 -17.67
N GLY A 45 -0.10 6.02 -18.21
CA GLY A 45 -0.14 5.76 -19.65
C GLY A 45 -0.63 6.97 -20.45
N GLU A 46 -1.65 7.67 -19.96
CA GLU A 46 -2.14 8.92 -20.55
C GLU A 46 -1.08 10.04 -20.48
N CYS A 47 -0.44 10.23 -19.32
CA CYS A 47 0.64 11.22 -19.15
C CYS A 47 1.82 11.00 -20.11
N ILE A 48 2.22 9.73 -20.31
CA ILE A 48 3.28 9.36 -21.26
C ILE A 48 2.83 9.67 -22.68
N SER A 49 1.62 9.27 -23.05
CA SER A 49 1.06 9.49 -24.40
C SER A 49 0.94 10.97 -24.75
N ASP A 50 0.49 11.80 -23.79
CA ASP A 50 0.39 13.25 -23.95
C ASP A 50 1.77 13.89 -24.16
N HIS A 51 2.77 13.51 -23.35
CA HIS A 51 4.13 14.02 -23.51
C HIS A 51 4.79 13.60 -24.82
N GLU A 52 4.54 12.37 -25.27
CA GLU A 52 4.96 11.89 -26.60
C GLU A 52 4.33 12.75 -27.70
N ALA A 53 3.02 13.01 -27.63
CA ALA A 53 2.32 13.87 -28.57
C ALA A 53 2.87 15.30 -28.56
N PHE A 54 3.11 15.88 -27.38
CA PHE A 54 3.72 17.19 -27.23
C PHE A 54 5.06 17.26 -27.96
N ARG A 55 5.96 16.29 -27.75
CA ARG A 55 7.25 16.25 -28.45
C ARG A 55 7.11 16.07 -29.96
N TYR A 56 6.18 15.23 -30.41
CA TYR A 56 5.97 14.96 -31.84
C TYR A 56 5.45 16.20 -32.58
N PHE A 57 4.52 16.95 -31.98
CA PHE A 57 3.93 18.14 -32.59
C PHE A 57 4.72 19.43 -32.31
N TYR A 58 5.67 19.41 -31.38
CA TYR A 58 6.58 20.54 -31.16
C TYR A 58 7.58 20.63 -32.32
N LYS A 59 7.27 21.53 -33.27
CA LYS A 59 8.02 21.72 -34.53
C LYS A 59 7.98 20.49 -35.46
N PRO A 60 6.82 20.20 -36.10
CA PRO A 60 6.60 18.99 -36.90
C PRO A 60 7.52 18.83 -38.12
N GLN A 61 8.20 19.90 -38.54
CA GLN A 61 9.16 19.87 -39.63
C GLN A 61 10.52 19.26 -39.26
N ASP A 62 10.79 19.09 -37.97
CA ASP A 62 12.03 18.51 -37.48
C ASP A 62 12.02 16.98 -37.72
N GLN A 63 13.14 16.42 -38.18
CA GLN A 63 13.22 15.00 -38.51
C GLN A 63 13.43 14.14 -37.26
N ALA A 64 12.92 12.90 -37.29
CA ALA A 64 13.23 11.91 -36.27
C ALA A 64 14.72 11.54 -36.33
N TYR A 65 15.48 11.82 -35.26
CA TYR A 65 16.90 11.47 -35.16
C TYR A 65 17.16 10.01 -34.80
N ILE A 66 16.16 9.32 -34.23
CA ILE A 66 16.20 7.90 -33.90
C ILE A 66 15.16 7.19 -34.75
N ASP A 67 15.59 6.69 -35.90
CA ASP A 67 14.73 5.99 -36.87
C ASP A 67 14.76 4.47 -36.69
N ASP A 68 13.98 3.75 -37.50
CA ASP A 68 13.91 2.30 -37.45
C ASP A 68 15.25 1.63 -37.79
N ALA A 69 16.08 2.23 -38.64
CA ALA A 69 17.41 1.69 -38.97
C ALA A 69 18.32 1.71 -37.74
N ILE A 70 18.33 2.82 -36.98
CA ILE A 70 19.05 2.92 -35.70
C ILE A 70 18.48 1.91 -34.70
N LYS A 71 17.15 1.82 -34.56
CA LYS A 71 16.51 0.86 -33.64
C LYS A 71 16.82 -0.60 -33.97
N GLN A 72 17.02 -0.93 -35.24
CA GLN A 72 17.39 -2.28 -35.67
C GLN A 72 18.88 -2.59 -35.52
N SER A 73 19.73 -1.58 -35.33
CA SER A 73 21.17 -1.77 -35.13
C SER A 73 21.48 -2.57 -33.86
N SER A 74 22.61 -3.28 -33.88
CA SER A 74 23.09 -4.01 -32.71
C SER A 74 23.38 -3.09 -31.53
N GLY A 75 23.99 -1.93 -31.78
CA GLY A 75 24.30 -0.94 -30.75
C GLY A 75 23.08 -0.45 -29.98
N TYR A 76 21.97 -0.16 -30.69
CA TYR A 76 20.71 0.23 -30.04
C TYR A 76 20.14 -0.90 -29.18
N LYS A 77 20.04 -2.12 -29.74
CA LYS A 77 19.52 -3.29 -29.02
C LYS A 77 20.32 -3.59 -27.75
N THR A 78 21.65 -3.51 -27.81
CA THR A 78 22.51 -3.63 -26.63
C THR A 78 22.26 -2.51 -25.62
N GLY A 79 22.06 -1.26 -26.07
CA GLY A 79 21.70 -0.15 -25.18
C GLY A 79 20.36 -0.35 -24.46
N VAL A 80 19.34 -0.83 -25.18
CA VAL A 80 18.03 -1.18 -24.60
C VAL A 80 18.15 -2.29 -23.56
N GLU A 81 18.95 -3.32 -23.84
CA GLU A 81 19.22 -4.40 -22.89
C GLU A 81 19.91 -3.87 -21.62
N GLN A 82 20.90 -2.98 -21.76
CA GLN A 82 21.58 -2.34 -20.63
C GLN A 82 20.63 -1.53 -19.74
N VAL A 83 19.74 -0.73 -20.35
CA VAL A 83 18.71 0.03 -19.61
C VAL A 83 17.76 -0.92 -18.89
N THR A 84 17.26 -1.95 -19.59
CA THR A 84 16.32 -2.93 -19.02
C THR A 84 16.94 -3.68 -17.83
N ASN A 85 18.19 -4.12 -17.96
CA ASN A 85 18.91 -4.81 -16.89
C ASN A 85 19.17 -3.89 -15.68
N ALA A 86 19.50 -2.62 -15.91
CA ALA A 86 19.69 -1.65 -14.84
C ALA A 86 18.38 -1.41 -14.07
N LEU A 87 17.25 -1.22 -14.76
CA LEU A 87 15.94 -1.02 -14.15
C LEU A 87 15.46 -2.28 -13.40
N ASN A 88 15.61 -3.46 -13.99
CA ASN A 88 15.27 -4.73 -13.33
C ASN A 88 16.09 -4.96 -12.05
N SER A 89 17.38 -4.59 -12.08
CA SER A 89 18.26 -4.66 -10.90
C SER A 89 17.80 -3.68 -9.81
N LEU A 90 17.42 -2.46 -10.19
CA LEU A 90 16.92 -1.46 -9.26
C LEU A 90 15.59 -1.90 -8.60
N MET A 91 14.62 -2.38 -9.39
CA MET A 91 13.33 -2.86 -8.86
C MET A 91 13.51 -3.96 -7.81
N LYS A 92 14.36 -4.96 -8.09
CA LYS A 92 14.68 -6.03 -7.12
C LYS A 92 15.27 -5.51 -5.81
N ARG A 93 16.08 -4.45 -5.86
CA ARG A 93 16.66 -3.83 -4.67
C ARG A 93 15.62 -3.05 -3.88
N LEU A 94 14.74 -2.33 -4.57
CA LEU A 94 13.65 -1.56 -3.93
C LEU A 94 12.58 -2.43 -3.28
N HIS A 95 12.41 -3.70 -3.68
CA HIS A 95 11.54 -4.64 -2.94
C HIS A 95 11.98 -4.92 -1.49
N LYS A 96 13.19 -4.52 -1.11
CA LYS A 96 13.67 -4.59 0.28
C LYS A 96 13.41 -3.30 1.08
N SER A 97 12.77 -2.32 0.48
CA SER A 97 12.45 -1.05 1.13
C SER A 97 11.46 -1.24 2.27
N VAL A 98 11.44 -0.26 3.19
CA VAL A 98 10.43 -0.19 4.25
C VAL A 98 9.04 -0.08 3.61
N PRO A 99 8.05 -0.90 4.02
CA PRO A 99 6.72 -0.89 3.42
C PRO A 99 5.88 0.26 3.99
N PHE A 100 6.23 1.50 3.66
CA PHE A 100 5.52 2.70 4.18
C PHE A 100 4.02 2.68 3.90
N PHE A 101 3.59 2.07 2.79
CA PHE A 101 2.18 1.92 2.42
C PHE A 101 1.37 1.04 3.37
N SER A 102 2.03 0.13 4.12
CA SER A 102 1.35 -0.87 4.94
C SER A 102 0.72 -0.24 6.18
N MET A 103 -0.49 -0.70 6.52
CA MET A 103 -1.15 -0.32 7.78
C MET A 103 -0.36 -0.79 9.03
N ARG A 104 0.57 -1.73 8.88
CA ARG A 104 1.47 -2.17 9.95
C ARG A 104 2.60 -1.16 10.23
N TYR A 105 2.83 -0.20 9.34
CA TYR A 105 3.83 0.83 9.49
C TYR A 105 3.30 2.03 10.27
N MET A 106 3.70 2.20 11.53
CA MET A 106 3.27 3.32 12.38
C MET A 106 4.45 3.97 13.07
N ALA A 107 5.44 4.37 12.28
CA ALA A 107 6.81 4.62 12.74
C ALA A 107 7.20 6.10 12.57
N HIS A 108 7.88 6.47 11.48
CA HIS A 108 8.28 7.85 11.19
C HIS A 108 7.13 8.65 10.54
N MET A 109 7.39 9.95 10.35
CA MET A 109 6.57 10.92 9.60
C MET A 109 6.54 10.62 8.09
N ASN A 110 6.24 9.38 7.71
CA ASN A 110 6.11 8.94 6.33
C ASN A 110 5.04 7.85 6.23
N TRP A 111 4.27 7.87 5.16
CA TRP A 111 3.27 6.85 4.84
C TRP A 111 3.04 6.85 3.33
N ASP A 112 2.00 6.17 2.84
CA ASP A 112 1.66 6.26 1.42
C ASP A 112 1.47 7.71 0.98
N THR A 113 1.85 7.99 -0.26
CA THR A 113 1.81 9.36 -0.82
C THR A 113 0.60 9.51 -1.71
N ALA A 114 0.07 10.73 -1.79
CA ALA A 114 -1.09 11.02 -2.61
C ALA A 114 -0.82 10.64 -4.07
N LEU A 115 -1.69 9.80 -4.62
CA LEU A 115 -1.68 9.37 -6.02
C LEU A 115 -1.55 10.54 -7.01
N PRO A 116 -2.30 11.67 -6.88
CA PRO A 116 -2.11 12.82 -7.77
C PRO A 116 -0.70 13.44 -7.69
N ALA A 117 -0.09 13.47 -6.51
CA ALA A 117 1.27 14.00 -6.35
C ALA A 117 2.31 13.13 -7.07
N ASN A 118 2.20 11.80 -6.93
CA ASN A 118 3.06 10.83 -7.59
C ASN A 118 3.01 10.96 -9.12
N ILE A 119 1.81 10.97 -9.68
CA ILE A 119 1.58 11.07 -11.13
C ILE A 119 2.10 12.41 -11.66
N ALA A 120 1.78 13.52 -10.99
CA ALA A 120 2.21 14.85 -11.41
C ALA A 120 3.74 15.03 -11.33
N TYR A 121 4.40 14.46 -10.32
CA TYR A 121 5.86 14.49 -10.24
C TYR A 121 6.47 13.76 -11.44
N MET A 122 6.00 12.55 -11.76
CA MET A 122 6.47 11.76 -12.89
C MET A 122 6.24 12.47 -14.22
N LEU A 123 5.06 13.07 -14.42
CA LEU A 123 4.74 13.87 -15.60
C LEU A 123 5.68 15.07 -15.76
N ALA A 124 5.78 15.92 -14.72
CA ALA A 124 6.58 17.13 -14.76
C ALA A 124 8.09 16.83 -14.88
N MET A 125 8.55 15.69 -14.35
CA MET A 125 9.93 15.23 -14.51
C MET A 125 10.29 15.00 -15.98
N MET A 126 9.35 14.58 -16.85
CA MET A 126 9.62 14.39 -18.27
C MET A 126 9.88 15.69 -19.04
N TYR A 127 9.48 16.85 -18.47
CA TYR A 127 9.81 18.20 -18.95
C TYR A 127 11.09 18.75 -18.31
N ASN A 128 11.46 18.27 -17.11
CA ASN A 128 12.70 18.61 -16.40
C ASN A 128 12.96 20.13 -16.27
N GLN A 129 11.90 20.90 -15.98
CA GLN A 129 11.99 22.35 -15.78
C GLN A 129 12.77 22.68 -14.50
N ASN A 130 13.61 23.73 -14.56
CA ASN A 130 14.42 24.19 -13.43
C ASN A 130 13.88 25.52 -12.89
N ASN A 131 13.29 25.50 -11.70
CA ASN A 131 12.61 26.64 -11.08
C ASN A 131 13.54 27.75 -10.57
N VAL A 132 14.87 27.61 -10.75
CA VAL A 132 15.81 28.69 -10.43
C VAL A 132 15.71 29.89 -11.38
N ALA A 133 15.18 29.67 -12.60
CA ALA A 133 15.06 30.69 -13.63
C ALA A 133 13.75 30.52 -14.40
N THR A 134 12.98 31.59 -14.51
CA THR A 134 11.64 31.58 -15.12
C THR A 134 11.68 31.12 -16.57
N GLU A 135 12.69 31.53 -17.35
CA GLU A 135 12.84 31.13 -18.75
C GLU A 135 13.13 29.62 -18.94
N ALA A 136 13.66 28.96 -17.91
CA ALA A 136 13.88 27.51 -17.88
C ALA A 136 12.69 26.74 -17.28
N SER A 137 11.67 27.44 -16.78
CA SER A 137 10.55 26.86 -16.05
C SER A 137 9.26 27.72 -16.08
N PRO A 138 8.81 28.21 -17.24
CA PRO A 138 7.76 29.22 -17.30
C PRO A 138 6.41 28.73 -16.77
N VAL A 139 6.21 27.41 -16.70
CA VAL A 139 5.00 26.80 -16.12
C VAL A 139 5.24 26.47 -14.65
N THR A 140 6.28 25.70 -14.34
CA THR A 140 6.47 25.21 -12.97
C THR A 140 6.89 26.29 -11.98
N SER A 141 7.47 27.41 -12.43
CA SER A 141 7.69 28.61 -11.60
C SER A 141 6.38 29.31 -11.20
N VAL A 142 5.36 29.28 -12.07
CA VAL A 142 4.02 29.81 -11.74
C VAL A 142 3.33 28.89 -10.75
N LEU A 143 3.37 27.57 -10.98
CA LEU A 143 2.82 26.58 -10.05
C LEU A 143 3.41 26.71 -8.66
N GLU A 144 4.73 26.93 -8.55
CA GLU A 144 5.37 27.13 -7.25
C GLU A 144 4.87 28.38 -6.52
N ARG A 145 4.63 29.47 -7.24
CA ARG A 145 4.06 30.68 -6.66
C ARG A 145 2.64 30.46 -6.16
N GLU A 146 1.83 29.76 -6.94
CA GLU A 146 0.46 29.38 -6.56
C GLU A 146 0.49 28.55 -5.27
N VAL A 147 1.30 27.49 -5.26
CA VAL A 147 1.50 26.64 -4.07
C VAL A 147 1.97 27.44 -2.86
N GLY A 148 2.93 28.34 -3.04
CA GLY A 148 3.41 29.21 -1.96
C GLY A 148 2.30 30.09 -1.35
N LEU A 149 1.39 30.60 -2.20
CA LEU A 149 0.23 31.38 -1.76
C LEU A 149 -0.85 30.51 -1.11
N GLU A 150 -1.11 29.32 -1.66
CA GLU A 150 -2.04 28.33 -1.09
C GLU A 150 -1.62 27.95 0.34
N LEU A 151 -0.34 27.65 0.55
CA LEU A 151 0.21 27.34 1.88
C LEU A 151 0.13 28.56 2.82
N CYS A 152 0.45 29.76 2.34
CA CYS A 152 0.29 31.00 3.13
C CYS A 152 -1.16 31.20 3.58
N ASN A 153 -2.12 31.03 2.66
CA ASN A 153 -3.55 31.19 2.95
C ASN A 153 -4.03 30.16 3.97
N MET A 154 -3.65 28.90 3.80
CA MET A 154 -4.00 27.83 4.76
C MET A 154 -3.47 28.13 6.17
N LEU A 155 -2.27 28.71 6.29
CA LEU A 155 -1.66 29.09 7.57
C LEU A 155 -2.21 30.41 8.16
N GLY A 156 -3.14 31.07 7.47
CA GLY A 156 -3.76 32.32 7.93
C GLY A 156 -2.95 33.59 7.61
N PHE A 157 -1.94 33.52 6.73
CA PHE A 157 -1.25 34.70 6.21
C PHE A 157 -2.09 35.39 5.12
N THR A 158 -3.13 36.10 5.56
CA THR A 158 -4.13 36.74 4.68
C THR A 158 -3.69 38.07 4.05
N SER A 159 -2.45 38.51 4.31
CA SER A 159 -1.92 39.72 3.67
C SER A 159 -1.78 39.50 2.16
N ARG A 160 -2.16 40.50 1.36
CA ARG A 160 -1.87 40.50 -0.09
C ARG A 160 -0.36 40.47 -0.40
N SER A 161 0.48 40.78 0.59
CA SER A 161 1.93 40.71 0.48
C SER A 161 2.50 39.36 0.93
N ALA A 162 1.70 38.41 1.42
CA ALA A 162 2.19 37.10 1.83
C ALA A 162 2.87 36.38 0.66
N TRP A 163 3.89 35.59 0.96
CA TRP A 163 4.67 34.89 -0.04
C TRP A 163 5.25 33.61 0.55
N GLY A 164 5.22 32.54 -0.24
CA GLY A 164 5.86 31.27 0.12
C GLY A 164 6.54 30.66 -1.09
N HIS A 165 7.41 29.68 -0.83
CA HIS A 165 8.07 28.91 -1.89
C HIS A 165 8.41 27.50 -1.40
N ILE A 166 8.73 26.60 -2.33
CA ILE A 166 9.14 25.23 -2.01
C ILE A 166 10.64 25.18 -1.76
N THR A 167 11.05 24.50 -0.68
CA THR A 167 12.45 24.19 -0.37
C THR A 167 12.70 22.70 -0.57
N ALA A 168 13.97 22.28 -0.63
CA ALA A 168 14.31 20.84 -0.64
C ALA A 168 13.72 20.11 0.58
N ASP A 169 13.77 20.75 1.74
CA ASP A 169 13.19 20.22 2.98
C ASP A 169 12.95 21.31 4.04
N GLY A 170 12.28 20.95 5.14
CA GLY A 170 12.01 21.84 6.26
C GLY A 170 13.25 22.28 7.05
N SER A 171 14.38 21.57 6.96
CA SER A 171 15.64 22.03 7.55
C SER A 171 16.20 23.23 6.80
N ILE A 172 16.09 23.23 5.47
CA ILE A 172 16.43 24.38 4.63
C ILE A 172 15.48 25.55 4.89
N ALA A 173 14.17 25.31 4.97
CA ALA A 173 13.20 26.35 5.34
C ALA A 173 13.50 27.01 6.70
N ASN A 174 13.84 26.20 7.72
CA ASN A 174 14.24 26.69 9.03
C ASN A 174 15.55 27.51 8.97
N LEU A 175 16.53 27.07 8.17
CA LEU A 175 17.78 27.80 7.94
C LEU A 175 17.52 29.15 7.27
N GLU A 176 16.72 29.19 6.21
CA GLU A 176 16.32 30.40 5.49
C GLU A 176 15.60 31.39 6.41
N SER A 177 14.66 30.90 7.21
CA SER A 177 13.94 31.71 8.20
C SER A 177 14.91 32.36 9.20
N MET A 178 15.88 31.61 9.74
CA MET A 178 16.88 32.17 10.65
C MET A 178 17.82 33.16 9.95
N TRP A 179 18.21 32.87 8.71
CA TRP A 179 19.08 33.74 7.92
C TRP A 179 18.43 35.09 7.66
N MET A 180 17.17 35.06 7.22
CA MET A 180 16.35 36.24 7.01
C MET A 180 16.22 37.05 8.30
N ASN A 181 15.82 36.42 9.41
CA ASN A 181 15.59 37.13 10.67
C ASN A 181 16.89 37.72 11.25
N ARG A 182 18.03 37.05 11.07
CA ARG A 182 19.35 37.57 11.43
C ARG A 182 19.68 38.83 10.64
N ASN A 183 19.49 38.81 9.32
CA ASN A 183 19.79 39.95 8.46
C ASN A 183 18.85 41.11 8.76
N LEU A 184 17.55 40.84 8.89
CA LEU A 184 16.53 41.84 9.26
C LEU A 184 16.87 42.52 10.59
N LYS A 185 17.30 41.75 11.60
CA LYS A 185 17.67 42.28 12.92
C LYS A 185 18.81 43.30 12.87
N PHE A 186 19.78 43.08 11.99
CA PHE A 186 20.98 43.91 11.88
C PHE A 186 20.87 45.04 10.86
N TYR A 187 19.90 44.97 9.95
CA TYR A 187 19.71 45.93 8.87
C TYR A 187 19.59 47.40 9.34
N PRO A 188 18.85 47.74 10.43
CA PRO A 188 18.77 49.12 10.91
C PRO A 188 20.11 49.71 11.34
N LEU A 189 20.99 48.89 11.91
CA LEU A 189 22.35 49.31 12.29
C LEU A 189 23.21 49.59 11.05
N SER A 190 23.10 48.76 10.01
CA SER A 190 23.77 49.01 8.72
C SER A 190 23.35 50.36 8.13
N ILE A 191 22.03 50.63 8.09
CA ILE A 191 21.49 51.90 7.62
C ILE A 191 21.98 53.06 8.49
N TYR A 192 21.91 52.92 9.82
CA TYR A 192 22.36 53.94 10.75
C TYR A 192 23.84 54.27 10.55
N ASN A 193 24.71 53.26 10.47
CA ASN A 193 26.14 53.46 10.28
C ASN A 193 26.46 54.18 8.96
N MET A 194 25.77 53.82 7.88
CA MET A 194 25.89 54.51 6.60
C MET A 194 25.44 55.98 6.72
N VAL A 195 24.23 56.23 7.23
CA VAL A 195 23.64 57.58 7.36
C VAL A 195 24.47 58.51 8.27
N MET A 196 25.13 57.94 9.27
CA MET A 196 25.98 58.70 10.19
C MET A 196 27.37 58.99 9.64
N ARG A 197 27.87 58.21 8.66
CA ARG A 197 29.22 58.34 8.10
C ARG A 197 29.27 59.02 6.73
N ASP A 198 28.15 59.06 5.99
CA ASP A 198 28.05 59.71 4.69
C ASP A 198 27.11 60.93 4.79
N ASP A 199 27.65 62.13 4.58
CA ASP A 199 26.90 63.39 4.68
C ASP A 199 25.85 63.58 3.58
N THR A 200 25.89 62.79 2.51
CA THR A 200 24.81 62.72 1.49
C THR A 200 23.46 62.41 2.14
N PHE A 201 23.48 61.65 3.25
CA PHE A 201 22.28 61.23 3.98
C PHE A 201 22.00 62.07 5.24
N ALA A 202 22.63 63.24 5.40
CA ALA A 202 22.49 64.05 6.61
C ALA A 202 21.02 64.40 6.96
N ASN A 203 20.18 64.65 5.94
CA ASN A 203 18.74 64.90 6.14
C ASN A 203 18.00 63.70 6.73
N ALA A 204 18.41 62.48 6.35
CA ALA A 204 17.83 61.25 6.85
C ALA A 204 18.07 61.04 8.35
N ARG A 205 19.12 61.65 8.94
CA ARG A 205 19.38 61.61 10.39
C ARG A 205 18.20 62.14 11.21
N THR A 206 17.34 62.98 10.62
CA THR A 206 16.23 63.63 11.32
C THR A 206 14.88 62.95 11.16
N ILE A 207 14.77 61.88 10.34
CA ILE A 207 13.49 61.21 10.11
C ILE A 207 12.97 60.56 11.40
N PRO A 208 11.66 60.65 11.69
CA PRO A 208 11.07 60.10 12.90
C PRO A 208 10.91 58.58 12.79
N VAL A 209 11.56 57.81 13.65
CA VAL A 209 11.48 56.35 13.72
C VAL A 209 10.83 55.95 15.04
N ALA A 210 9.79 55.12 14.96
CA ALA A 210 9.13 54.55 16.13
C ALA A 210 10.00 53.45 16.74
N THR A 211 10.16 53.45 18.07
CA THR A 211 10.76 52.34 18.82
C THR A 211 9.67 51.34 19.21
N CYS A 212 10.05 50.09 19.48
CA CYS A 212 9.08 49.09 19.95
C CYS A 212 8.40 49.42 21.29
N SER A 213 9.04 50.26 22.11
CA SER A 213 8.47 50.80 23.36
C SER A 213 7.42 51.89 23.17
N GLY A 214 7.08 52.24 21.92
CA GLY A 214 6.04 53.23 21.60
C GLY A 214 6.53 54.68 21.58
N ASN A 215 7.83 54.93 21.73
CA ASN A 215 8.42 56.27 21.58
C ASN A 215 8.75 56.55 20.11
N THR A 216 8.88 57.82 19.73
CA THR A 216 9.41 58.22 18.41
C THR A 216 10.66 59.05 18.61
N LYS A 217 11.75 58.65 17.94
CA LYS A 217 13.04 59.36 17.96
C LYS A 217 13.52 59.63 16.55
N LYS A 218 14.42 60.59 16.39
CA LYS A 218 15.10 60.82 15.12
C LYS A 218 16.06 59.65 14.85
N LEU A 219 16.21 59.21 13.60
CA LEU A 219 17.11 58.09 13.23
C LEU A 219 18.52 58.27 13.81
N GLY A 220 19.12 59.46 13.68
CA GLY A 220 20.45 59.78 14.21
C GLY A 220 20.54 59.90 15.74
N ALA A 221 19.43 59.77 16.46
CA ALA A 221 19.35 59.83 17.93
C ALA A 221 18.96 58.49 18.57
N LEU A 222 18.77 57.43 17.77
CA LEU A 222 18.50 56.09 18.27
C LEU A 222 19.78 55.46 18.82
N SER A 223 19.66 54.73 19.92
CA SER A 223 20.73 53.86 20.42
C SER A 223 20.81 52.56 19.62
N ALA A 224 21.96 51.87 19.69
CA ALA A 224 22.12 50.55 19.08
C ALA A 224 21.08 49.53 19.57
N TRP A 225 20.73 49.59 20.87
CA TRP A 225 19.67 48.75 21.45
C TRP A 225 18.30 49.02 20.82
N GLU A 226 17.95 50.29 20.60
CA GLU A 226 16.66 50.64 19.97
C GLU A 226 16.63 50.24 18.50
N LEU A 227 17.73 50.40 17.77
CA LEU A 227 17.85 49.98 16.36
C LEU A 227 17.71 48.45 16.20
N LEU A 228 18.29 47.68 17.12
CA LEU A 228 18.15 46.21 17.15
C LEU A 228 16.76 45.74 17.57
N ASN A 229 15.86 46.63 17.98
CA ASN A 229 14.55 46.27 18.50
C ASN A 229 13.40 46.99 17.78
N LEU A 230 13.62 47.46 16.55
CA LEU A 230 12.54 47.96 15.69
C LEU A 230 11.59 46.82 15.24
N PHE A 231 10.38 47.18 14.82
CA PHE A 231 9.45 46.22 14.22
C PHE A 231 9.88 45.85 12.81
N GLY A 232 9.77 44.57 12.43
CA GLY A 232 10.29 44.09 11.15
C GLY A 232 9.70 44.82 9.94
N ASP A 233 8.40 45.11 9.93
CA ASP A 233 7.77 45.87 8.84
C ASP A 233 8.30 47.32 8.77
N ASP A 234 8.54 47.97 9.91
CA ASP A 234 9.16 49.31 9.95
C ASP A 234 10.61 49.30 9.43
N ILE A 235 11.33 48.19 9.62
CA ILE A 235 12.69 47.99 9.10
C ILE A 235 12.67 47.93 7.57
N ILE A 236 11.70 47.22 7.00
CA ILE A 236 11.55 47.08 5.54
C ILE A 236 11.18 48.42 4.88
N ASP A 237 10.40 49.27 5.55
CA ASP A 237 10.01 50.59 5.04
C ASP A 237 11.10 51.66 5.21
N LEU A 238 12.10 51.40 6.06
CA LEU A 238 13.13 52.38 6.41
C LEU A 238 14.01 52.83 5.23
N PRO A 239 14.50 51.94 4.33
CA PRO A 239 15.24 52.33 3.12
C PRO A 239 14.56 53.42 2.30
N GLN A 240 13.28 53.23 1.94
CA GLN A 240 12.56 54.19 1.10
C GLN A 240 12.45 55.55 1.80
N ARG A 241 12.20 55.53 3.10
CA ARG A 241 12.11 56.77 3.91
C ARG A 241 13.46 57.50 4.00
N VAL A 242 14.57 56.77 4.02
CA VAL A 242 15.92 57.35 3.97
C VAL A 242 16.21 57.92 2.59
N VAL A 243 15.87 57.19 1.53
CA VAL A 243 16.00 57.61 0.13
C VAL A 243 15.23 58.91 -0.13
N ASP A 244 13.97 58.97 0.28
CA ASP A 244 13.11 60.14 0.12
C ASP A 244 13.65 61.36 0.87
N ALA A 245 14.12 61.17 2.11
CA ALA A 245 14.68 62.25 2.93
C ALA A 245 16.01 62.77 2.40
N ALA A 246 16.88 61.88 1.89
CA ALA A 246 18.17 62.23 1.30
C ALA A 246 18.04 62.73 -0.14
N LYS A 247 16.90 62.48 -0.81
CA LYS A 247 16.63 62.80 -2.23
C LYS A 247 17.63 62.13 -3.18
N VAL A 248 18.01 60.90 -2.88
CA VAL A 248 18.88 60.06 -3.73
C VAL A 248 18.05 59.05 -4.51
N LYS A 249 18.68 58.28 -5.40
CA LYS A 249 18.04 57.10 -6.01
C LYS A 249 18.24 55.85 -5.14
N MET A 250 17.35 54.87 -5.26
CA MET A 250 17.45 53.61 -4.51
C MET A 250 18.76 52.86 -4.85
N ASP A 251 19.17 52.83 -6.12
CA ASP A 251 20.43 52.18 -6.52
C ASP A 251 21.65 52.82 -5.85
N GLU A 252 21.67 54.16 -5.77
CA GLU A 252 22.74 54.90 -5.08
C GLU A 252 22.73 54.61 -3.57
N PHE A 253 21.55 54.54 -2.95
CA PHE A 253 21.42 54.13 -1.54
C PHE A 253 21.95 52.72 -1.31
N ASN A 254 21.61 51.78 -2.19
CA ASN A 254 22.03 50.38 -2.09
C ASN A 254 23.55 50.22 -2.24
N ASP A 255 24.16 50.91 -3.21
CA ASP A 255 25.62 50.92 -3.40
C ASP A 255 26.34 51.44 -2.16
N LYS A 256 25.79 52.47 -1.52
CA LYS A 256 26.33 53.09 -0.30
C LYS A 256 26.10 52.24 0.95
N LEU A 257 24.99 51.51 1.01
CA LEU A 257 24.65 50.63 2.12
C LEU A 257 25.46 49.32 2.09
N SER A 258 25.76 48.82 0.89
CA SER A 258 26.41 47.54 0.65
C SER A 258 27.63 47.24 1.55
N PRO A 259 28.58 48.16 1.81
CA PRO A 259 29.72 47.91 2.69
C PRO A 259 29.37 47.76 4.18
N TYR A 260 28.14 48.07 4.58
CA TYR A 260 27.67 48.00 5.98
C TYR A 260 26.79 46.79 6.25
N LEU A 261 26.36 46.07 5.21
CA LEU A 261 25.46 44.92 5.34
C LEU A 261 26.17 43.71 5.94
N VAL A 262 25.52 43.05 6.91
CA VAL A 262 26.07 41.86 7.57
C VAL A 262 26.43 40.74 6.58
N GLN A 263 25.70 40.61 5.47
CA GLN A 263 26.02 39.65 4.42
C GLN A 263 27.37 39.91 3.73
N ASN A 264 27.81 41.17 3.67
CA ASN A 264 29.02 41.57 2.96
C ASN A 264 30.23 41.67 3.88
N VAL A 265 30.05 42.16 5.12
CA VAL A 265 31.15 42.25 6.10
C VAL A 265 31.40 40.95 6.86
N GLY A 266 30.40 40.07 6.93
CA GLY A 266 30.43 38.87 7.76
C GLY A 266 30.08 39.16 9.24
N LEU A 267 29.43 38.18 9.89
CA LEU A 267 28.84 38.37 11.21
C LEU A 267 29.85 38.76 12.30
N GLY A 268 31.03 38.13 12.34
CA GLY A 268 32.04 38.42 13.37
C GLY A 268 32.58 39.85 13.29
N ALA A 269 32.86 40.34 12.08
CA ALA A 269 33.31 41.71 11.86
C ALA A 269 32.19 42.71 12.17
N PHE A 270 30.97 42.42 11.71
CA PHE A 270 29.78 43.24 11.98
C PHE A 270 29.55 43.41 13.49
N CYS A 271 29.56 42.31 14.25
CA CYS A 271 29.35 42.32 15.68
C CYS A 271 30.44 43.12 16.41
N LYS A 272 31.70 42.95 16.02
CA LYS A 272 32.82 43.72 16.58
C LYS A 272 32.67 45.22 16.34
N GLU A 273 32.29 45.62 15.12
CA GLU A 273 32.12 47.03 14.78
C GLU A 273 30.94 47.68 15.52
N ASN A 274 29.87 46.91 15.76
CA ASN A 274 28.65 47.40 16.40
C ASN A 274 28.59 47.14 17.91
N ASN A 275 29.68 46.67 18.52
CA ASN A 275 29.76 46.30 19.95
C ASN A 275 28.67 45.30 20.39
N ILE A 276 28.40 44.30 19.56
CA ILE A 276 27.46 43.21 19.86
C ILE A 276 28.27 42.01 20.33
N SER A 277 28.20 41.68 21.62
CA SER A 277 28.96 40.57 22.21
C SER A 277 28.18 39.25 22.29
N ASP A 278 26.86 39.30 22.20
CA ASP A 278 25.96 38.15 22.36
C ASP A 278 24.65 38.40 21.59
N MET A 279 23.93 37.33 21.24
CA MET A 279 22.61 37.35 20.59
C MET A 279 21.88 36.03 20.86
N ARG A 280 20.55 36.03 20.84
CA ARG A 280 19.76 34.83 21.19
C ARG A 280 18.71 34.45 20.16
N VAL A 281 18.56 33.14 19.97
CA VAL A 281 17.42 32.48 19.34
C VAL A 281 16.83 31.55 20.39
N PHE A 282 15.54 31.72 20.69
CA PHE A 282 14.84 30.85 21.64
C PHE A 282 14.00 29.81 20.90
N VAL A 283 14.10 28.57 21.34
CA VAL A 283 13.53 27.38 20.72
C VAL A 283 13.20 26.39 21.85
N PRO A 284 12.23 25.48 21.71
CA PRO A 284 12.01 24.47 22.75
C PRO A 284 13.24 23.58 22.89
N ALA A 285 13.48 23.03 24.07
CA ALA A 285 14.62 22.15 24.32
C ALA A 285 14.58 20.91 23.42
N THR A 286 13.37 20.43 23.10
CA THR A 286 13.03 19.28 22.25
C THR A 286 12.96 19.60 20.76
N ARG A 287 13.39 20.80 20.34
CA ARG A 287 13.43 21.24 18.94
C ARG A 287 14.12 20.25 18.01
N HIS A 288 13.74 20.28 16.74
CA HIS A 288 14.46 19.58 15.69
C HIS A 288 15.92 20.09 15.57
N TYR A 289 16.85 19.18 15.26
CA TYR A 289 18.29 19.49 15.21
C TYR A 289 18.66 20.54 14.15
N SER A 290 17.77 20.85 13.20
CA SER A 290 17.96 21.90 12.19
C SER A 290 18.23 23.27 12.81
N TRP A 291 17.68 23.57 13.98
CA TRP A 291 17.86 24.87 14.65
C TRP A 291 19.30 25.14 15.13
N PRO A 292 19.93 24.29 15.98
CA PRO A 292 21.33 24.48 16.35
C PRO A 292 22.29 24.34 15.15
N LYS A 293 21.94 23.51 14.15
CA LYS A 293 22.67 23.41 12.88
C LYS A 293 22.64 24.74 12.12
N ALA A 294 21.46 25.36 11.97
CA ALA A 294 21.29 26.65 11.31
C ALA A 294 22.08 27.76 12.01
N GLY A 295 22.01 27.83 13.35
CA GLY A 295 22.80 28.80 14.12
C GLY A 295 24.31 28.66 13.87
N THR A 296 24.79 27.44 13.69
CA THR A 296 26.19 27.15 13.37
C THR A 296 26.54 27.58 11.94
N ILE A 297 25.73 27.18 10.94
CA ILE A 297 25.93 27.53 9.53
C ILE A 297 25.93 29.05 9.33
N LEU A 298 25.04 29.77 10.04
CA LEU A 298 24.91 31.24 9.94
C LEU A 298 25.95 32.00 10.77
N GLY A 299 26.93 31.31 11.37
CA GLY A 299 28.04 31.92 12.10
C GLY A 299 27.69 32.46 13.50
N MET A 300 26.45 32.28 13.97
CA MET A 300 26.03 32.67 15.32
C MET A 300 26.52 31.69 16.40
N GLY A 301 26.80 30.44 15.99
CA GLY A 301 27.17 29.34 16.86
C GLY A 301 25.99 28.73 17.60
N GLN A 302 26.06 27.42 17.88
CA GLN A 302 24.99 26.69 18.59
C GLN A 302 24.65 27.30 19.96
N ASN A 303 25.63 27.92 20.62
CA ASN A 303 25.46 28.52 21.93
C ASN A 303 24.56 29.77 21.91
N SER A 304 24.26 30.34 20.74
CA SER A 304 23.28 31.42 20.58
C SER A 304 21.85 30.88 20.47
N VAL A 305 21.69 29.59 20.15
CA VAL A 305 20.39 28.90 20.04
C VAL A 305 20.07 28.23 21.38
N LYS A 306 19.23 28.88 22.18
CA LYS A 306 18.88 28.48 23.55
C LYS A 306 17.62 27.61 23.56
N GLY A 307 17.77 26.36 24.00
CA GLY A 307 16.66 25.47 24.31
C GLY A 307 15.95 25.90 25.60
N ILE A 308 14.64 26.10 25.52
CA ILE A 308 13.76 26.36 26.66
C ILE A 308 13.14 25.03 27.11
N GLN A 309 13.30 24.70 28.41
CA GLN A 309 12.75 23.47 28.98
C GLN A 309 11.25 23.33 28.71
N VAL A 310 10.79 22.08 28.67
CA VAL A 310 9.40 21.74 28.38
C VAL A 310 8.61 21.35 29.63
N THR A 311 7.29 21.52 29.54
CA THR A 311 6.31 21.10 30.55
C THR A 311 6.07 19.58 30.49
N ASN A 312 5.27 19.02 31.41
CA ASN A 312 4.91 17.59 31.41
C ASN A 312 4.19 17.12 30.13
N SER A 313 3.59 18.04 29.37
CA SER A 313 2.98 17.77 28.06
C SER A 313 3.95 18.04 26.90
N CYS A 314 5.25 18.14 27.19
CA CYS A 314 6.33 18.39 26.24
C CYS A 314 6.25 19.69 25.43
N ARG A 315 5.46 20.65 25.90
CA ARG A 315 5.37 22.01 25.32
C ARG A 315 6.38 22.94 25.98
N MET A 316 6.93 23.90 25.25
CA MET A 316 7.80 24.96 25.78
C MET A 316 7.22 25.60 27.05
N ASP A 317 8.03 25.68 28.10
CA ASP A 317 7.67 26.35 29.34
C ASP A 317 7.80 27.88 29.18
N ILE A 318 6.65 28.52 29.07
CA ILE A 318 6.53 29.96 28.83
C ILE A 318 7.10 30.80 29.98
N ASN A 319 7.08 30.30 31.22
CA ASN A 319 7.65 31.03 32.35
C ASN A 319 9.17 31.12 32.22
N ILE A 320 9.80 30.02 31.80
CA ILE A 320 11.25 29.98 31.57
C ILE A 320 11.62 30.87 30.37
N LEU A 321 10.82 30.85 29.29
CA LEU A 321 11.02 31.78 28.19
C LEU A 321 10.95 33.24 28.66
N GLN A 322 9.93 33.58 29.46
CA GLN A 322 9.78 34.94 30.01
C GLN A 322 11.00 35.35 30.83
N ASP A 323 11.53 34.48 31.69
CA ASP A 323 12.74 34.75 32.48
C ASP A 323 13.97 34.97 31.58
N GLN A 324 14.12 34.18 30.51
CA GLN A 324 15.21 34.35 29.54
C GLN A 324 15.09 35.65 28.72
N LEU A 325 13.87 36.04 28.35
CA LEU A 325 13.61 37.32 27.68
C LEU A 325 13.92 38.50 28.62
N GLN A 326 13.55 38.39 29.90
CA GLN A 326 13.90 39.39 30.91
C GLN A 326 15.41 39.53 31.07
N TYR A 327 16.13 38.41 31.16
CA TYR A 327 17.59 38.42 31.18
C TYR A 327 18.19 39.14 29.96
N CYS A 328 17.59 38.97 28.77
CA CYS A 328 18.02 39.67 27.56
C CYS A 328 17.77 41.18 27.64
N VAL A 329 16.65 41.63 28.22
CA VAL A 329 16.39 43.06 28.47
C VAL A 329 17.45 43.65 29.40
N ASP A 330 17.67 42.99 30.54
CA ASP A 330 18.55 43.49 31.60
C ASP A 330 20.01 43.61 31.13
N ASN A 331 20.42 42.72 30.23
CA ASN A 331 21.79 42.67 29.70
C ASN A 331 21.93 43.25 28.28
N LYS A 332 20.86 43.82 27.72
CA LYS A 332 20.82 44.35 26.34
C LYS A 332 21.31 43.35 25.28
N ILE A 333 20.89 42.10 25.41
CA ILE A 333 21.19 41.03 24.45
C ILE A 333 20.08 40.98 23.39
N PRO A 334 20.37 41.21 22.10
CA PRO A 334 19.34 41.16 21.06
C PRO A 334 18.81 39.74 20.88
N VAL A 335 17.49 39.62 20.78
CA VAL A 335 16.80 38.37 20.45
C VAL A 335 16.45 38.40 18.97
N ILE A 336 17.06 37.51 18.19
CA ILE A 336 16.83 37.39 16.75
C ILE A 336 15.39 36.91 16.50
N MET A 337 15.04 35.78 17.11
CA MET A 337 13.73 35.17 16.96
C MET A 337 13.40 34.23 18.13
N THR A 338 12.11 33.99 18.33
CA THR A 338 11.57 32.89 19.14
C THR A 338 10.80 31.94 18.23
N VAL A 339 11.01 30.63 18.41
CA VAL A 339 10.37 29.57 17.61
C VAL A 339 9.32 28.88 18.46
N ALA A 340 8.10 28.79 17.93
CA ALA A 340 7.07 27.89 18.41
C ALA A 340 7.08 26.63 17.53
N VAL A 341 7.18 25.44 18.13
CA VAL A 341 7.05 24.18 17.39
C VAL A 341 5.58 23.75 17.42
N LEU A 342 4.96 23.60 16.25
CA LEU A 342 3.59 23.13 16.10
C LEU A 342 3.62 21.70 15.56
N GLY A 343 3.72 20.74 16.46
CA GLY A 343 3.93 19.33 16.15
C GLY A 343 5.39 18.92 16.30
N SER A 344 5.83 18.69 17.53
CA SER A 344 7.19 18.23 17.83
C SER A 344 7.47 16.84 17.26
N THR A 345 8.75 16.56 16.99
CA THR A 345 9.18 15.39 16.22
C THR A 345 8.89 14.05 16.90
N GLU A 346 8.95 13.99 18.23
CA GLU A 346 8.98 12.72 18.96
C GLU A 346 7.63 12.38 19.62
N GLU A 347 6.84 13.39 19.93
CA GLU A 347 5.68 13.30 20.83
C GLU A 347 4.48 14.14 20.38
N GLY A 348 4.59 14.82 19.22
CA GLY A 348 3.47 15.53 18.62
C GLY A 348 2.91 16.66 19.50
N ALA A 349 3.75 17.35 20.27
CA ALA A 349 3.34 18.47 21.11
C ALA A 349 3.20 19.76 20.29
N VAL A 350 2.28 20.64 20.71
CA VAL A 350 2.08 21.96 20.10
C VAL A 350 2.35 23.07 21.12
N ASP A 351 3.33 23.91 20.84
CA ASP A 351 3.76 25.00 21.74
C ASP A 351 2.69 26.10 21.90
N ASN A 352 2.78 26.85 23.01
CA ASN A 352 1.87 27.96 23.32
C ASN A 352 2.22 29.22 22.49
N LEU A 353 1.97 29.19 21.19
CA LEU A 353 2.17 30.33 20.28
C LEU A 353 1.43 31.59 20.75
N ASP A 354 0.18 31.46 21.20
CA ASP A 354 -0.63 32.57 21.73
C ASP A 354 0.09 33.33 22.87
N LYS A 355 0.75 32.59 23.75
CA LYS A 355 1.53 33.13 24.87
C LYS A 355 2.86 33.73 24.39
N ILE A 356 3.55 33.14 23.42
CA ILE A 356 4.76 33.72 22.82
C ILE A 356 4.44 35.08 22.18
N LEU A 357 3.32 35.17 21.44
CA LEU A 357 2.84 36.42 20.84
C LEU A 357 2.47 37.46 21.91
N THR A 358 1.89 37.02 23.03
CA THR A 358 1.59 37.87 24.18
C THR A 358 2.87 38.39 24.84
N LEU A 359 3.87 37.53 25.06
CA LEU A 359 5.17 37.93 25.58
C LEU A 359 5.87 38.93 24.65
N ARG A 360 5.81 38.74 23.32
CA ARG A 360 6.34 39.74 22.37
C ARG A 360 5.73 41.12 22.63
N LYS A 361 4.41 41.22 22.76
CA LYS A 361 3.73 42.49 23.07
C LYS A 361 4.15 43.07 24.43
N GLN A 362 4.28 42.24 25.45
CA GLN A 362 4.74 42.66 26.77
C GLN A 362 6.16 43.22 26.72
N PHE A 363 7.10 42.48 26.12
CA PHE A 363 8.52 42.87 26.06
C PHE A 363 8.78 44.06 25.13
N ASN A 364 7.93 44.29 24.13
CA ASN A 364 7.99 45.51 23.32
C ASN A 364 7.89 46.77 24.19
N SER A 365 6.98 46.78 25.18
CA SER A 365 6.85 47.89 26.14
C SER A 365 8.11 48.12 26.98
N MET A 366 8.96 47.09 27.10
CA MET A 366 10.24 47.11 27.81
C MET A 366 11.43 47.38 26.87
N GLY A 367 11.18 47.64 25.59
CA GLY A 367 12.19 47.95 24.60
C GLY A 367 12.88 46.74 23.95
N LEU A 368 12.33 45.53 24.08
CA LEU A 368 12.80 44.32 23.41
C LEU A 368 11.75 43.85 22.39
N ASN A 369 12.14 43.72 21.13
CA ASN A 369 11.33 43.12 20.07
C ASN A 369 12.07 41.96 19.39
N PHE A 370 11.34 40.94 18.98
CA PHE A 370 11.88 39.76 18.33
C PHE A 370 10.89 39.18 17.33
N SER A 371 11.41 38.50 16.30
CA SER A 371 10.57 37.79 15.35
C SER A 371 10.01 36.52 15.96
N VAL A 372 8.82 36.11 15.52
CA VAL A 372 8.20 34.84 15.90
C VAL A 372 8.12 33.95 14.67
N HIS A 373 8.68 32.76 14.77
CA HIS A 373 8.59 31.74 13.72
C HIS A 373 7.81 30.53 14.21
N CYS A 374 6.95 30.00 13.34
CA CYS A 374 6.28 28.74 13.55
C CYS A 374 7.02 27.62 12.82
N ASP A 375 7.69 26.74 13.56
CA ASP A 375 8.15 25.46 13.00
C ASP A 375 6.94 24.51 12.96
N ALA A 376 6.19 24.62 11.87
CA ALA A 376 5.03 23.79 11.58
C ALA A 376 5.36 22.77 10.47
N ALA A 377 6.61 22.34 10.38
CA ALA A 377 7.06 21.38 9.37
C ALA A 377 6.17 20.13 9.38
N TRP A 378 5.92 19.58 10.57
CA TRP A 378 4.97 18.47 10.76
C TRP A 378 3.52 18.94 10.80
N GLY A 379 3.20 19.90 11.67
CA GLY A 379 1.80 20.22 11.99
C GLY A 379 1.09 21.11 10.99
N GLY A 380 1.79 21.78 10.07
CA GLY A 380 1.23 22.89 9.28
C GLY A 380 -0.01 22.54 8.48
N TYR A 381 -0.06 21.35 7.88
CA TYR A 381 -1.22 20.87 7.12
C TYR A 381 -2.46 20.62 7.99
N LEU A 382 -2.32 20.41 9.31
CA LEU A 382 -3.47 20.31 10.21
C LEU A 382 -4.24 21.64 10.32
N SER A 383 -3.69 22.76 9.84
CA SER A 383 -4.44 24.02 9.70
C SER A 383 -5.63 23.88 8.74
N SER A 384 -5.58 22.95 7.77
CA SER A 384 -6.71 22.64 6.89
C SER A 384 -7.95 22.13 7.64
N MET A 385 -7.78 21.54 8.83
CA MET A 385 -8.87 21.11 9.71
C MET A 385 -9.67 22.28 10.29
N LEU A 386 -9.13 23.50 10.21
CA LEU A 386 -9.78 24.70 10.71
C LEU A 386 -10.63 25.39 9.65
N LEU A 387 -10.53 25.01 8.37
CA LEU A 387 -11.04 25.80 7.26
C LEU A 387 -12.26 25.14 6.61
N ASP A 388 -13.30 25.92 6.35
CA ASP A 388 -14.41 25.50 5.49
C ASP A 388 -14.06 25.60 3.98
N LYS A 389 -15.02 25.28 3.11
CA LYS A 389 -14.85 25.38 1.64
C LYS A 389 -14.47 26.77 1.15
N SER A 390 -14.81 27.81 1.91
CA SER A 390 -14.53 29.21 1.60
C SER A 390 -13.22 29.71 2.25
N GLY A 391 -12.51 28.86 2.99
CA GLY A 391 -11.32 29.22 3.75
C GLY A 391 -11.61 29.98 5.05
N VAL A 392 -12.84 29.89 5.56
CA VAL A 392 -13.26 30.55 6.82
C VAL A 392 -13.02 29.60 8.00
N PRO A 393 -12.47 30.09 9.13
CA PRO A 393 -12.30 29.29 10.33
C PRO A 393 -13.61 28.71 10.88
N ILE A 394 -13.62 27.41 11.17
CA ILE A 394 -14.78 26.65 11.67
C ILE A 394 -14.38 25.64 12.75
N GLN A 395 -15.39 25.08 13.42
CA GLN A 395 -15.24 23.93 14.31
C GLN A 395 -15.81 22.69 13.62
N LEU A 396 -15.01 21.62 13.51
CA LEU A 396 -15.43 20.38 12.88
C LEU A 396 -16.51 19.66 13.69
N ASP A 397 -17.54 19.19 12.99
CA ASP A 397 -18.52 18.23 13.50
C ASP A 397 -18.02 16.80 13.20
N ALA A 398 -18.24 15.87 14.13
CA ALA A 398 -17.76 14.51 14.02
C ALA A 398 -18.82 13.60 13.40
N ASP A 399 -18.83 13.51 12.07
CA ASP A 399 -19.73 12.65 11.30
C ASP A 399 -18.93 11.72 10.36
N GLY A 400 -19.44 10.50 10.11
CA GLY A 400 -18.86 9.52 9.18
C GLY A 400 -18.57 8.13 9.76
N PHE A 401 -18.22 7.18 8.89
CA PHE A 401 -17.84 5.79 9.18
C PHE A 401 -16.51 5.71 9.93
N VAL A 402 -15.49 6.43 9.45
CA VAL A 402 -14.33 6.81 10.25
C VAL A 402 -14.53 8.27 10.67
N PRO A 403 -14.79 8.55 11.96
CA PRO A 403 -15.07 9.91 12.40
C PRO A 403 -13.86 10.81 12.25
N VAL A 404 -14.11 12.06 11.89
CA VAL A 404 -13.10 13.11 11.92
C VAL A 404 -12.94 13.59 13.36
N MET A 405 -11.73 13.49 13.93
CA MET A 405 -11.46 14.04 15.26
C MET A 405 -10.99 15.49 15.16
N PRO A 406 -11.70 16.47 15.75
CA PRO A 406 -11.23 17.85 15.80
C PRO A 406 -9.95 17.97 16.63
N LEU A 407 -9.19 19.03 16.36
CA LEU A 407 -8.08 19.43 17.21
C LEU A 407 -8.53 19.66 18.66
N SER A 408 -7.63 19.38 19.61
CA SER A 408 -7.86 19.71 21.02
C SER A 408 -8.05 21.23 21.18
N PRO A 409 -8.78 21.71 22.21
CA PRO A 409 -8.95 23.15 22.43
C PRO A 409 -7.62 23.91 22.51
N HIS A 410 -6.59 23.27 23.08
CA HIS A 410 -5.23 23.80 23.09
C HIS A 410 -4.69 23.93 21.67
N ALA A 411 -4.58 22.81 20.92
CA ALA A 411 -4.03 22.82 19.57
C ALA A 411 -4.79 23.79 18.64
N TYR A 412 -6.13 23.77 18.66
CA TYR A 412 -6.98 24.68 17.91
C TYR A 412 -6.58 26.15 18.14
N THR A 413 -6.37 26.54 19.39
CA THR A 413 -5.95 27.91 19.75
C THR A 413 -4.61 28.26 19.12
N GLN A 414 -3.66 27.33 19.10
CA GLN A 414 -2.31 27.60 18.58
C GLN A 414 -2.30 27.67 17.06
N PHE A 415 -2.95 26.73 16.37
CA PHE A 415 -3.09 26.75 14.91
C PHE A 415 -3.83 28.00 14.42
N SER A 416 -4.89 28.44 15.14
CA SER A 416 -5.62 29.68 14.82
C SER A 416 -4.77 30.95 14.95
N ASN A 417 -3.62 30.89 15.62
CA ASN A 417 -2.73 32.02 15.84
C ASN A 417 -1.49 32.05 14.92
N ILE A 418 -1.31 31.05 14.02
CA ILE A 418 -0.15 31.01 13.10
C ILE A 418 -0.08 32.30 12.27
N GLY A 419 -1.22 32.82 11.81
CA GLY A 419 -1.30 34.05 11.00
C GLY A 419 -0.67 35.31 11.64
N TYR A 420 -0.39 35.30 12.95
CA TYR A 420 0.27 36.39 13.68
C TYR A 420 1.78 36.21 13.86
N ALA A 421 2.34 35.05 13.47
CA ALA A 421 3.77 34.84 13.34
C ALA A 421 4.34 35.58 12.12
N ASP A 422 5.66 35.74 12.07
CA ASP A 422 6.31 36.46 10.98
C ASP A 422 6.65 35.53 9.81
N THR A 423 7.04 34.30 10.13
CA THR A 423 7.28 33.22 9.15
C THR A 423 6.82 31.87 9.70
N ALA A 424 6.56 30.92 8.81
CA ALA A 424 6.22 29.55 9.15
C ALA A 424 6.89 28.55 8.20
N THR A 425 7.48 27.50 8.74
CA THR A 425 7.94 26.34 7.97
C THR A 425 6.80 25.33 7.89
N ILE A 426 6.58 24.71 6.73
CA ILE A 426 5.59 23.66 6.50
C ILE A 426 6.11 22.67 5.47
N ASP A 427 5.97 21.36 5.70
CA ASP A 427 6.49 20.35 4.78
C ASP A 427 5.38 19.57 4.06
N PRO A 428 5.17 19.81 2.75
CA PRO A 428 4.35 18.94 1.90
C PRO A 428 4.74 17.46 1.98
N HIS A 429 6.03 17.13 2.09
CA HIS A 429 6.49 15.73 2.16
C HIS A 429 6.29 15.03 3.51
N LYS A 430 5.61 15.69 4.46
CA LYS A 430 5.25 15.13 5.77
C LYS A 430 3.75 14.88 5.82
N ALA A 431 2.99 15.72 6.54
CA ALA A 431 1.53 15.62 6.65
C ALA A 431 0.78 16.10 5.39
N GLY A 432 1.51 16.57 4.37
CA GLY A 432 0.97 16.89 3.05
C GLY A 432 0.91 15.68 2.11
N PHE A 433 1.41 14.51 2.50
CA PHE A 433 1.40 13.27 1.68
C PHE A 433 2.04 13.42 0.28
N VAL A 434 2.92 14.40 0.08
CA VAL A 434 3.66 14.59 -1.18
C VAL A 434 4.97 13.78 -1.12
N PRO A 435 5.48 13.22 -2.23
CA PRO A 435 6.79 12.58 -2.24
C PRO A 435 7.93 13.54 -1.90
N TYR A 436 8.98 13.02 -1.25
CA TYR A 436 10.23 13.76 -1.10
C TYR A 436 10.89 14.05 -2.46
N PRO A 437 11.59 15.18 -2.65
CA PRO A 437 11.75 16.29 -1.70
C PRO A 437 10.68 17.39 -1.89
N ALA A 438 10.05 17.84 -0.79
CA ALA A 438 9.16 19.00 -0.77
C ALA A 438 9.00 19.58 0.65
N GLY A 439 9.82 20.57 1.01
CA GLY A 439 9.62 21.48 2.14
C GLY A 439 9.06 22.83 1.70
N SER A 440 8.73 23.71 2.64
CA SER A 440 8.30 25.08 2.31
C SER A 440 8.52 26.08 3.44
N LEU A 441 8.80 27.32 3.06
CA LEU A 441 8.84 28.50 3.93
C LEU A 441 7.80 29.52 3.48
N CYS A 442 6.95 29.94 4.41
CA CYS A 442 5.92 30.96 4.23
C CYS A 442 6.25 32.22 5.03
N TYR A 443 6.06 33.38 4.42
CA TYR A 443 6.27 34.70 5.00
C TYR A 443 4.93 35.43 5.13
N ARG A 444 4.62 35.94 6.32
CA ARG A 444 3.46 36.83 6.52
C ARG A 444 3.57 38.08 5.66
N ASN A 445 4.77 38.63 5.57
CA ASN A 445 5.10 39.75 4.69
C ASN A 445 6.23 39.34 3.74
N GLY A 446 5.88 39.05 2.50
CA GLY A 446 6.79 38.62 1.44
C GLY A 446 7.83 39.65 1.02
N ALA A 447 7.79 40.88 1.52
CA ALA A 447 8.89 41.84 1.35
C ALA A 447 10.14 41.42 2.15
N TRP A 448 9.98 40.64 3.22
CA TRP A 448 11.09 40.20 4.09
C TRP A 448 12.06 39.26 3.37
N LYS A 449 11.64 38.57 2.30
CA LYS A 449 12.53 37.72 1.49
C LYS A 449 13.69 38.49 0.85
N ALA A 450 13.57 39.81 0.67
CA ALA A 450 14.65 40.65 0.17
C ALA A 450 15.86 40.70 1.12
N MET A 451 15.70 40.31 2.39
CA MET A 451 16.81 40.26 3.34
C MET A 451 17.81 39.13 3.07
N ILE A 452 17.47 38.18 2.19
CA ILE A 452 18.34 37.04 1.82
C ILE A 452 18.73 37.05 0.34
N THR A 453 18.57 38.18 -0.35
CA THR A 453 19.05 38.34 -1.73
C THR A 453 20.46 38.93 -1.77
N PHE A 454 21.23 38.56 -2.80
CA PHE A 454 22.56 39.11 -3.07
C PHE A 454 22.56 40.30 -4.04
N ASP A 455 21.44 40.54 -4.73
CA ASP A 455 21.23 41.70 -5.59
C ASP A 455 20.34 42.71 -4.86
N ALA A 456 20.81 43.96 -4.77
CA ALA A 456 20.13 45.04 -4.04
C ALA A 456 19.01 45.72 -4.86
N SER A 457 18.94 45.43 -6.17
CA SER A 457 18.15 46.18 -7.16
C SER A 457 16.62 46.01 -7.07
N TYR A 458 16.11 45.12 -6.20
CA TYR A 458 14.74 44.58 -6.36
C TYR A 458 13.70 45.00 -5.33
N ILE A 459 14.01 45.84 -4.34
CA ILE A 459 13.03 46.21 -3.29
C ILE A 459 11.74 46.83 -3.90
N HIS A 460 11.78 47.32 -5.16
CA HIS A 460 10.60 47.81 -5.89
C HIS A 460 10.47 47.35 -7.36
N SER A 461 11.21 46.32 -7.78
CA SER A 461 11.06 45.75 -9.12
C SER A 461 9.82 44.84 -9.15
N SER A 462 8.90 45.11 -10.08
CA SER A 462 7.68 44.34 -10.30
C SER A 462 7.92 42.92 -10.82
N ASP A 463 9.18 42.55 -11.11
CA ASP A 463 9.52 41.25 -11.68
C ASP A 463 9.64 40.17 -10.59
N THR A 464 8.47 39.84 -10.03
CA THR A 464 8.28 38.69 -9.13
C THR A 464 8.33 37.35 -9.87
N SER A 465 8.74 37.33 -11.14
CA SER A 465 8.72 36.13 -11.97
C SER A 465 9.67 35.05 -11.47
N ASN A 466 10.85 35.45 -11.00
CA ASN A 466 11.93 34.54 -10.64
C ASN A 466 11.81 34.01 -9.20
N MET A 467 11.64 32.69 -9.05
CA MET A 467 11.52 32.01 -7.76
C MET A 467 12.88 31.61 -7.15
N GLY A 468 13.95 31.55 -7.96
CA GLY A 468 15.23 30.94 -7.59
C GLY A 468 16.19 31.78 -6.75
N ILE A 469 15.93 33.06 -6.57
CA ILE A 469 16.88 34.00 -5.93
C ILE A 469 16.53 34.32 -4.46
N PHE A 470 15.41 33.78 -3.96
CA PHE A 470 14.83 34.12 -2.67
C PHE A 470 14.97 32.98 -1.63
N GLY A 471 16.14 32.34 -1.59
CA GLY A 471 16.43 31.20 -0.72
C GLY A 471 17.93 30.86 -0.61
N VAL A 472 18.23 29.78 0.10
CA VAL A 472 19.60 29.20 0.22
C VAL A 472 19.96 28.38 -1.02
N GLU A 473 18.96 27.79 -1.66
CA GLU A 473 19.12 26.87 -2.78
C GLU A 473 19.35 27.58 -4.11
N GLY A 474 19.82 26.82 -5.11
CA GLY A 474 19.96 27.28 -6.50
C GLY A 474 19.00 26.52 -7.41
N SER A 475 19.54 25.67 -8.29
CA SER A 475 18.74 24.78 -9.14
C SER A 475 17.79 23.90 -8.32
N LYS A 476 16.51 23.88 -8.70
CA LYS A 476 15.45 23.16 -7.99
C LYS A 476 14.44 22.59 -8.99
N PRO A 477 13.96 21.35 -8.77
CA PRO A 477 13.13 20.66 -9.75
C PRO A 477 11.74 21.27 -9.81
N GLY A 478 11.29 21.68 -11.01
CA GLY A 478 9.91 22.10 -11.24
C GLY A 478 8.86 21.00 -10.99
N ALA A 479 9.30 19.74 -10.95
CA ALA A 479 8.45 18.59 -10.63
C ALA A 479 7.94 18.59 -9.18
N ALA A 480 8.72 19.09 -8.21
CA ALA A 480 8.30 19.15 -6.82
C ALA A 480 7.08 20.08 -6.60
N PRO A 481 7.10 21.37 -7.02
CA PRO A 481 5.91 22.22 -6.91
C PRO A 481 4.76 21.75 -7.80
N ALA A 482 5.01 21.10 -8.94
CA ALA A 482 3.93 20.49 -9.73
C ALA A 482 3.21 19.35 -8.98
N ALA A 483 3.96 18.52 -8.24
CA ALA A 483 3.40 17.47 -7.39
C ALA A 483 2.57 18.05 -6.24
N VAL A 484 3.08 19.07 -5.54
CA VAL A 484 2.35 19.77 -4.48
C VAL A 484 1.09 20.42 -5.03
N TRP A 485 1.19 21.11 -6.17
CA TRP A 485 0.06 21.75 -6.83
C TRP A 485 -1.03 20.73 -7.18
N ALA A 486 -0.68 19.63 -7.84
CA ALA A 486 -1.65 18.60 -8.22
C ALA A 486 -2.32 17.96 -6.99
N ALA A 487 -1.56 17.76 -5.91
CA ALA A 487 -2.11 17.30 -4.65
C ALA A 487 -3.13 18.31 -4.09
N HIS A 488 -2.81 19.61 -4.05
CA HIS A 488 -3.72 20.65 -3.57
C HIS A 488 -4.98 20.80 -4.44
N GLN A 489 -4.87 20.62 -5.76
CA GLN A 489 -6.02 20.69 -6.66
C GLN A 489 -6.95 19.48 -6.51
N ALA A 490 -6.39 18.29 -6.30
CA ALA A 490 -7.16 17.06 -6.13
C ALA A 490 -7.70 16.90 -4.69
N ILE A 491 -6.96 17.40 -3.71
CA ILE A 491 -7.22 17.29 -2.28
C ILE A 491 -7.24 18.71 -1.69
N PRO A 492 -8.42 19.33 -1.52
CA PRO A 492 -8.53 20.71 -1.05
C PRO A 492 -7.84 20.94 0.30
N LEU A 493 -7.23 22.13 0.48
CA LEU A 493 -6.60 22.57 1.74
C LEU A 493 -7.61 23.03 2.79
N ASN A 494 -8.68 22.26 3.00
CA ASN A 494 -9.76 22.52 3.95
C ASN A 494 -10.34 21.21 4.49
N GLN A 495 -11.42 21.29 5.27
CA GLN A 495 -12.07 20.12 5.88
C GLN A 495 -12.56 19.05 4.90
N ASP A 496 -12.81 19.36 3.63
CA ASP A 496 -13.29 18.39 2.63
C ASP A 496 -12.15 17.63 1.94
N GLY A 497 -10.89 18.03 2.17
CA GLY A 497 -9.69 17.40 1.62
C GLY A 497 -8.70 17.02 2.71
N TYR A 498 -7.60 17.76 2.84
CA TYR A 498 -6.55 17.47 3.83
C TYR A 498 -7.08 17.45 5.27
N GLY A 499 -8.05 18.32 5.60
CA GLY A 499 -8.66 18.36 6.92
C GLY A 499 -9.43 17.07 7.24
N ARG A 500 -10.03 16.43 6.21
CA ARG A 500 -10.67 15.11 6.34
C ARG A 500 -9.63 14.04 6.66
N ILE A 501 -8.62 13.90 5.80
CA ILE A 501 -7.55 12.88 5.93
C ILE A 501 -6.90 12.98 7.31
N LEU A 502 -6.48 14.18 7.71
CA LEU A 502 -5.76 14.40 8.95
C LEU A 502 -6.66 14.28 10.18
N GLY A 503 -7.95 14.58 10.05
CA GLY A 503 -8.91 14.34 11.13
C GLY A 503 -9.22 12.85 11.34
N GLU A 504 -9.25 12.03 10.30
CA GLU A 504 -9.33 10.56 10.41
C GLU A 504 -8.04 9.98 11.03
N CYS A 505 -6.87 10.48 10.61
CA CYS A 505 -5.59 10.14 11.25
C CYS A 505 -5.55 10.55 12.72
N MET A 506 -6.11 11.71 13.07
CA MET A 506 -6.21 12.19 14.45
C MET A 506 -7.11 11.27 15.27
N PHE A 507 -8.28 10.89 14.76
CA PHE A 507 -9.17 9.94 15.42
C PHE A 507 -8.43 8.65 15.74
N SER A 508 -7.77 8.09 14.74
CA SER A 508 -6.94 6.90 14.85
C SER A 508 -5.83 7.05 15.89
N THR A 509 -5.15 8.20 15.91
CA THR A 509 -4.13 8.53 16.93
C THR A 509 -4.71 8.44 18.34
N LYS A 510 -5.90 9.03 18.57
CA LYS A 510 -6.56 9.01 19.88
C LYS A 510 -7.01 7.61 20.29
N ILE A 511 -7.47 6.80 19.35
CA ILE A 511 -7.84 5.40 19.60
C ILE A 511 -6.59 4.59 20.00
N TYR A 512 -5.50 4.67 19.24
CA TYR A 512 -4.24 4.00 19.61
C TYR A 512 -3.74 4.45 20.98
N TYR A 513 -3.79 5.74 21.29
CA TYR A 513 -3.45 6.24 22.62
C TYR A 513 -4.29 5.55 23.72
N CYS A 514 -5.59 5.42 23.51
CA CYS A 514 -6.50 4.72 24.42
C CYS A 514 -6.11 3.24 24.60
N TYR A 515 -5.75 2.54 23.52
CA TYR A 515 -5.22 1.18 23.62
C TYR A 515 -3.91 1.16 24.40
N TRP A 516 -2.91 2.01 24.11
CA TRP A 516 -1.62 2.01 24.81
C TRP A 516 -1.75 2.22 26.32
N VAL A 517 -2.57 3.19 26.76
CA VAL A 517 -2.74 3.49 28.19
C VAL A 517 -3.61 2.46 28.93
N THR A 518 -4.35 1.61 28.22
CA THR A 518 -5.22 0.59 28.82
C THR A 518 -4.80 -0.85 28.56
N LEU A 519 -3.81 -1.08 27.68
CA LEU A 519 -3.34 -2.40 27.28
C LEU A 519 -2.89 -3.18 28.50
N ALA A 520 -1.93 -2.64 29.27
CA ALA A 520 -1.48 -3.24 30.53
C ALA A 520 -2.60 -3.21 31.59
N ASN A 521 -2.78 -4.34 32.28
CA ASN A 521 -3.69 -4.50 33.41
C ASN A 521 -2.94 -4.96 34.68
N ASP A 522 -3.57 -4.89 35.85
CA ASP A 522 -2.89 -5.09 37.16
C ASP A 522 -2.25 -6.48 37.32
N LYS A 523 -2.69 -7.45 36.52
CA LYS A 523 -2.17 -8.83 36.51
C LYS A 523 -0.97 -9.02 35.59
N ASP A 524 -0.74 -8.08 34.67
CA ASP A 524 0.37 -8.15 33.72
C ASP A 524 1.73 -7.97 34.44
N ASN A 525 2.77 -8.49 33.81
CA ASN A 525 4.15 -8.34 34.26
C ASN A 525 4.83 -7.10 33.67
N PHE A 526 4.06 -6.23 33.03
CA PHE A 526 4.53 -4.98 32.45
C PHE A 526 3.54 -3.85 32.71
N LYS A 527 4.02 -2.61 32.56
CA LYS A 527 3.22 -1.40 32.53
C LYS A 527 3.72 -0.48 31.44
N ILE A 528 2.80 0.31 30.90
CA ILE A 528 3.06 1.27 29.84
C ILE A 528 2.81 2.66 30.40
N GLU A 529 3.78 3.56 30.25
CA GLU A 529 3.66 4.97 30.63
C GLU A 529 3.74 5.84 29.38
N PRO A 530 2.71 6.66 29.07
CA PRO A 530 2.75 7.56 27.94
C PRO A 530 3.61 8.79 28.25
N ILE A 531 4.32 9.30 27.23
CA ILE A 531 5.17 10.49 27.37
C ILE A 531 4.31 11.77 27.45
N VAL A 532 3.21 11.81 26.70
CA VAL A 532 2.13 12.79 26.93
C VAL A 532 1.14 12.20 27.95
N PRO A 533 0.97 12.82 29.14
CA PRO A 533 0.16 12.25 30.21
C PRO A 533 -1.33 12.20 29.88
N LEU A 534 -2.05 11.33 30.58
CA LEU A 534 -3.50 11.45 30.72
C LEU A 534 -3.83 12.77 31.42
N PRO A 535 -4.93 13.46 31.02
CA PRO A 535 -5.35 14.67 31.72
C PRO A 535 -5.80 14.35 33.14
N ASP A 536 -5.64 15.31 34.07
CA ASP A 536 -6.08 15.13 35.48
C ASP A 536 -7.60 14.94 35.59
N GLN A 537 -8.35 15.56 34.66
CA GLN A 537 -9.79 15.41 34.54
C GLN A 537 -10.24 15.48 33.08
N ILE A 538 -11.33 14.79 32.77
CA ILE A 538 -12.02 14.87 31.48
C ILE A 538 -13.37 15.54 31.68
N ALA A 539 -13.60 16.65 31.01
CA ALA A 539 -14.89 17.32 30.98
C ALA A 539 -15.87 16.56 30.06
N LEU A 540 -17.09 16.30 30.53
CA LEU A 540 -18.16 15.64 29.79
C LEU A 540 -19.26 16.64 29.39
N PRO A 541 -20.00 16.39 28.29
CA PRO A 541 -21.05 17.30 27.82
C PRO A 541 -22.30 17.25 28.71
N GLY A 542 -23.19 18.24 28.54
CA GLY A 542 -24.52 18.25 29.17
C GLY A 542 -24.54 18.50 30.68
N GLY A 543 -23.48 19.09 31.25
CA GLY A 543 -23.39 19.39 32.69
C GLY A 543 -23.11 18.18 33.58
N LYS A 544 -22.67 17.05 32.97
CA LYS A 544 -22.22 15.86 33.70
C LYS A 544 -20.95 16.18 34.51
N ALA A 545 -20.76 15.46 35.61
CA ALA A 545 -19.54 15.57 36.41
C ALA A 545 -18.30 15.15 35.60
N SER A 546 -17.17 15.84 35.79
CA SER A 546 -15.91 15.46 35.15
C SER A 546 -15.41 14.11 35.69
N ILE A 547 -14.76 13.34 34.83
CA ILE A 547 -14.07 12.11 35.23
C ILE A 547 -12.73 12.54 35.80
N GLN A 548 -12.45 12.21 37.07
CA GLN A 548 -11.25 12.66 37.76
C GLN A 548 -10.34 11.49 38.14
N GLY A 549 -9.04 11.66 37.89
CA GLY A 549 -8.02 10.70 38.25
C GLY A 549 -7.82 9.57 37.23
N GLU A 550 -6.57 9.11 37.14
CA GLU A 550 -6.10 8.18 36.11
C GLU A 550 -6.89 6.86 36.07
N SER A 551 -7.16 6.25 37.22
CA SER A 551 -7.90 4.98 37.29
C SER A 551 -9.34 5.11 36.77
N ALA A 552 -10.02 6.21 37.08
CA ALA A 552 -11.38 6.46 36.61
C ALA A 552 -11.40 6.73 35.09
N ILE A 553 -10.39 7.44 34.58
CA ILE A 553 -10.22 7.69 33.15
C ILE A 553 -9.95 6.38 32.39
N LYS A 554 -9.02 5.54 32.86
CA LYS A 554 -8.74 4.23 32.26
C LYS A 554 -9.97 3.31 32.30
N ALA A 555 -10.76 3.34 33.37
CA ALA A 555 -12.01 2.59 33.46
C ALA A 555 -13.04 3.09 32.45
N PHE A 556 -13.18 4.41 32.30
CA PHE A 556 -14.05 5.02 31.29
C PHE A 556 -13.64 4.62 29.87
N ILE A 557 -12.34 4.68 29.55
CA ILE A 557 -11.80 4.29 28.23
C ILE A 557 -12.16 2.83 27.92
N ARG A 558 -11.92 1.90 28.85
CA ARG A 558 -12.25 0.48 28.66
C ARG A 558 -13.74 0.23 28.44
N GLN A 559 -14.60 1.03 29.08
CA GLN A 559 -16.04 0.85 28.98
C GLN A 559 -16.64 1.47 27.70
N ASN A 560 -16.11 2.60 27.24
CA ASN A 560 -16.76 3.42 26.23
C ASN A 560 -16.00 3.50 24.89
N ILE A 561 -14.76 3.03 24.82
CA ILE A 561 -13.89 3.16 23.63
C ILE A 561 -13.32 1.80 23.22
N ILE A 562 -12.70 1.06 24.13
CA ILE A 562 -12.02 -0.21 23.78
C ILE A 562 -13.04 -1.27 23.36
N GLY A 563 -12.81 -1.91 22.21
CA GLY A 563 -13.70 -2.93 21.66
C GLY A 563 -15.05 -2.39 21.17
N LYS A 564 -15.16 -1.08 20.98
CA LYS A 564 -16.33 -0.42 20.37
C LYS A 564 -16.08 -0.15 18.89
N SER A 565 -17.12 -0.27 18.08
CA SER A 565 -17.02 0.10 16.66
C SER A 565 -16.85 1.61 16.52
N ASN A 566 -16.32 2.07 15.39
CA ASN A 566 -16.17 3.49 15.10
C ASN A 566 -17.51 4.23 15.20
N GLU A 567 -18.59 3.62 14.74
CA GLU A 567 -19.94 4.18 14.78
C GLU A 567 -20.52 4.25 16.20
N GLU A 568 -20.24 3.25 17.04
CA GLU A 568 -20.61 3.29 18.45
C GLU A 568 -19.90 4.43 19.18
N ILE A 569 -18.61 4.63 18.90
CA ILE A 569 -17.81 5.71 19.49
C ILE A 569 -18.32 7.06 18.99
N ALA A 570 -18.52 7.22 17.67
CA ALA A 570 -19.01 8.46 17.05
C ALA A 570 -20.35 8.91 17.62
N ARG A 571 -21.27 7.96 17.82
CA ARG A 571 -22.62 8.23 18.38
C ARG A 571 -22.62 8.46 19.89
N ASN A 572 -21.49 8.23 20.57
CA ASN A 572 -21.37 8.45 22.01
C ASN A 572 -20.73 9.82 22.31
N PRO A 573 -21.53 10.83 22.70
CA PRO A 573 -21.02 12.18 22.93
C PRO A 573 -20.03 12.26 24.09
N ASP A 574 -20.13 11.37 25.08
CA ASP A 574 -19.17 11.32 26.20
C ASP A 574 -17.82 10.75 25.72
N ALA A 575 -17.84 9.70 24.87
CA ALA A 575 -16.62 9.12 24.30
C ALA A 575 -15.90 10.12 23.38
N MET A 576 -16.63 10.81 22.51
CA MET A 576 -16.05 11.83 21.61
C MET A 576 -15.51 13.03 22.39
N ALA A 577 -16.20 13.48 23.44
CA ALA A 577 -15.70 14.54 24.31
C ALA A 577 -14.41 14.12 25.05
N ALA A 578 -14.32 12.86 25.47
CA ALA A 578 -13.10 12.32 26.07
C ALA A 578 -11.94 12.24 25.06
N LEU A 579 -12.17 11.68 23.86
CA LEU A 579 -11.14 11.55 22.82
C LEU A 579 -10.52 12.90 22.42
N LYS A 580 -11.31 13.98 22.40
CA LYS A 580 -10.83 15.35 22.14
C LYS A 580 -9.80 15.86 23.18
N GLN A 581 -9.81 15.29 24.38
CA GLN A 581 -8.96 15.67 25.52
C GLN A 581 -7.84 14.67 25.81
N LEU A 582 -7.92 13.45 25.26
CA LEU A 582 -6.94 12.38 25.47
C LEU A 582 -5.78 12.47 24.47
N GLY A 583 -4.60 11.99 24.86
CA GLY A 583 -3.47 11.78 23.94
C GLY A 583 -2.73 13.03 23.47
N PRO A 584 -1.86 12.89 22.47
CA PRO A 584 -0.96 13.95 21.99
C PRO A 584 -1.72 15.09 21.28
N ASP A 585 -1.10 16.25 21.12
CA ASP A 585 -1.75 17.39 20.43
C ASP A 585 -1.94 17.11 18.94
N VAL A 586 -0.96 16.44 18.31
CA VAL A 586 -1.00 15.98 16.91
C VAL A 586 -0.50 14.53 16.79
N LEU A 587 -0.51 13.99 15.57
CA LEU A 587 -0.52 12.58 15.13
C LEU A 587 0.60 11.62 15.61
N ILE A 588 1.20 11.81 16.79
CA ILE A 588 2.34 11.04 17.30
C ILE A 588 2.08 10.60 18.74
N ASN A 589 1.89 9.31 18.93
CA ASN A 589 1.89 8.69 20.26
C ASN A 589 3.32 8.35 20.67
N ALA A 590 3.65 8.55 21.94
CA ALA A 590 4.94 8.18 22.52
C ALA A 590 4.73 7.54 23.89
N PHE A 591 5.39 6.42 24.14
CA PHE A 591 5.25 5.67 25.40
C PHE A 591 6.47 4.80 25.69
N THR A 592 6.64 4.40 26.95
CA THR A 592 7.72 3.52 27.40
C THR A 592 7.16 2.38 28.26
N VAL A 593 7.86 1.24 28.25
CA VAL A 593 7.44 0.01 28.95
C VAL A 593 8.41 -0.31 30.08
N ASN A 594 7.87 -0.60 31.28
CA ASN A 594 8.64 -1.19 32.38
C ASN A 594 8.06 -2.56 32.76
N PHE A 595 8.82 -3.38 33.47
CA PHE A 595 8.50 -4.79 33.73
C PHE A 595 8.73 -5.20 35.18
N LYS A 596 8.16 -6.35 35.58
CA LYS A 596 8.49 -7.05 36.82
C LYS A 596 9.65 -8.00 36.57
N ASN A 597 10.63 -8.00 37.47
CA ASN A 597 11.76 -8.92 37.43
C ASN A 597 11.34 -10.36 37.77
N ALA A 598 12.26 -11.31 37.67
CA ALA A 598 12.00 -12.73 37.98
C ALA A 598 11.48 -12.99 39.41
N ALA A 599 11.69 -12.06 40.36
CA ALA A 599 11.17 -12.14 41.72
C ALA A 599 9.75 -11.54 41.88
N GLY A 600 9.15 -11.03 40.80
CA GLY A 600 7.82 -10.42 40.79
C GLY A 600 7.77 -8.96 41.24
N SER A 601 8.92 -8.34 41.54
CA SER A 601 9.02 -6.92 41.92
C SER A 601 9.21 -6.05 40.68
N TRP A 602 8.67 -4.82 40.68
CA TRP A 602 8.93 -3.85 39.61
C TRP A 602 10.43 -3.57 39.47
N ASN A 603 10.92 -3.56 38.24
CA ASN A 603 12.26 -3.09 37.93
C ASN A 603 12.40 -1.60 38.30
N THR A 604 13.47 -1.24 39.01
CA THR A 604 13.80 0.16 39.35
C THR A 604 14.99 0.70 38.56
N ASP A 605 15.69 -0.14 37.78
CA ASP A 605 16.89 0.25 37.06
C ASP A 605 16.57 0.81 35.66
N VAL A 606 17.09 2.01 35.36
CA VAL A 606 16.86 2.71 34.09
C VAL A 606 17.49 1.96 32.92
N ASP A 607 18.69 1.39 33.09
CA ASP A 607 19.39 0.69 32.01
C ASP A 607 18.66 -0.60 31.60
N SER A 608 18.10 -1.32 32.57
CA SER A 608 17.24 -2.48 32.35
C SER A 608 15.93 -2.11 31.63
N CYS A 609 15.33 -0.96 31.96
CA CYS A 609 14.16 -0.44 31.26
C CYS A 609 14.51 -0.04 29.80
N ASN A 610 15.65 0.62 29.59
CA ASN A 610 16.16 0.97 28.26
C ASN A 610 16.44 -0.28 27.42
N THR A 611 17.01 -1.32 28.03
CA THR A 611 17.28 -2.61 27.37
C THR A 611 15.98 -3.26 26.88
N LEU A 612 14.94 -3.30 27.72
CA LEU A 612 13.62 -3.81 27.31
C LEU A 612 13.06 -3.03 26.11
N ASN A 613 12.99 -1.70 26.20
CA ASN A 613 12.41 -0.89 25.12
C ASN A 613 13.23 -0.96 23.83
N THR A 614 14.57 -1.06 23.93
CA THR A 614 15.45 -1.29 22.78
C THR A 614 15.18 -2.64 22.13
N ASN A 615 14.97 -3.69 22.93
CA ASN A 615 14.64 -5.02 22.41
C ASN A 615 13.26 -5.05 21.73
N ILE A 616 12.26 -4.38 22.33
CA ILE A 616 10.93 -4.20 21.72
C ILE A 616 11.05 -3.45 20.39
N PHE A 617 11.81 -2.35 20.34
CA PHE A 617 12.08 -1.62 19.11
C PHE A 617 12.74 -2.50 18.06
N ASN A 618 13.82 -3.22 18.39
CA ASN A 618 14.53 -4.11 17.47
C ASN A 618 13.63 -5.25 16.94
N ARG A 619 12.63 -5.68 17.72
CA ARG A 619 11.60 -6.62 17.27
C ARG A 619 10.71 -5.96 16.22
N PHE A 620 10.17 -4.79 16.53
CA PHE A 620 9.21 -4.03 15.73
C PHE A 620 9.86 -2.96 14.85
N SER A 621 11.01 -3.26 14.25
CA SER A 621 11.67 -2.35 13.31
C SER A 621 12.50 -3.12 12.28
N LEU A 622 12.77 -2.43 11.18
CA LEU A 622 13.59 -2.90 10.06
C LEU A 622 14.95 -2.17 10.13
N VAL A 623 15.81 -2.56 11.07
CA VAL A 623 17.13 -1.89 11.30
C VAL A 623 18.25 -2.46 10.40
N SER A 624 17.99 -3.49 9.59
CA SER A 624 18.96 -4.05 8.64
C SER A 624 18.29 -4.79 7.48
N ASP A 625 19.05 -5.01 6.39
CA ASP A 625 18.71 -5.56 5.06
C ASP A 625 18.23 -7.05 5.07
N SER A 626 17.57 -7.47 6.15
CA SER A 626 17.40 -8.85 6.58
C SER A 626 16.19 -9.58 6.02
N GLY A 627 15.32 -8.93 5.23
CA GLY A 627 14.09 -9.56 4.74
C GLY A 627 13.17 -10.06 5.87
N LYS A 628 13.28 -9.45 7.06
CA LYS A 628 12.50 -9.79 8.24
C LYS A 628 11.04 -9.41 8.02
N ASP A 629 10.15 -10.39 8.13
CA ASP A 629 8.71 -10.14 8.22
C ASP A 629 8.41 -9.55 9.61
N VAL A 630 7.78 -8.37 9.64
CA VAL A 630 7.54 -7.61 10.86
C VAL A 630 6.07 -7.20 10.91
N ASP A 631 5.37 -7.71 11.93
CA ASP A 631 3.93 -7.53 12.09
C ASP A 631 3.50 -6.13 12.54
N LEU A 632 4.41 -5.35 13.12
CA LEU A 632 4.21 -3.97 13.57
C LEU A 632 5.53 -3.23 13.47
N ILE A 633 5.55 -2.04 12.87
CA ILE A 633 6.76 -1.21 12.74
C ILE A 633 6.59 0.08 13.53
N LEU A 634 7.48 0.27 14.51
CA LEU A 634 7.57 1.43 15.40
C LEU A 634 8.93 2.11 15.25
N THR A 635 9.04 3.34 15.76
CA THR A 635 10.32 4.03 15.97
C THR A 635 10.64 4.14 17.45
N SER A 636 11.84 4.58 17.78
CA SER A 636 12.25 4.81 19.17
C SER A 636 13.13 6.04 19.28
N SER A 637 13.17 6.61 20.48
CA SER A 637 13.96 7.79 20.82
C SER A 637 14.28 7.81 22.32
N ASN A 638 14.94 8.86 22.79
CA ASN A 638 15.43 8.96 24.16
C ASN A 638 14.99 10.26 24.85
N LEU A 639 14.39 10.14 26.03
CA LEU A 639 14.08 11.25 26.94
C LEU A 639 15.32 11.57 27.77
N GLY A 640 16.12 12.52 27.31
CA GLY A 640 17.30 13.01 28.04
C GLY A 640 16.92 13.95 29.18
N ASN A 641 17.63 13.87 30.32
CA ASN A 641 17.40 14.77 31.45
C ASN A 641 17.86 16.22 31.20
N GLY A 642 18.58 16.48 30.10
CA GLY A 642 18.92 17.81 29.62
C GLY A 642 17.77 18.51 28.88
N GLU A 643 16.99 17.79 28.08
CA GLU A 643 15.93 18.37 27.24
C GLU A 643 14.52 18.19 27.83
N TYR A 644 14.29 17.08 28.52
CA TYR A 644 12.96 16.61 28.96
C TYR A 644 12.81 16.56 30.48
N GLN A 645 13.53 17.40 31.23
CA GLN A 645 13.67 17.29 32.69
C GLN A 645 12.35 16.98 33.44
N LYS A 646 11.28 17.76 33.21
CA LYS A 646 9.97 17.57 33.86
C LYS A 646 9.25 16.28 33.37
N PRO A 647 9.05 16.05 32.06
CA PRO A 647 8.52 14.78 31.54
C PRO A 647 9.28 13.54 32.03
N LEU A 648 10.61 13.55 31.99
CA LEU A 648 11.43 12.40 32.37
C LEU A 648 11.25 12.06 33.85
N HIS A 649 11.31 13.06 34.74
CA HIS A 649 11.08 12.87 36.17
C HIS A 649 9.71 12.24 36.45
N ARG A 650 8.65 12.74 35.82
CA ARG A 650 7.29 12.19 35.92
C ARG A 650 7.22 10.73 35.47
N VAL A 651 7.79 10.44 34.29
CA VAL A 651 7.77 9.09 33.71
C VAL A 651 8.55 8.11 34.59
N CYS A 652 9.73 8.48 35.09
CA CYS A 652 10.49 7.67 36.03
C CYS A 652 9.70 7.39 37.32
N GLN A 653 9.04 8.39 37.89
CA GLN A 653 8.20 8.21 39.08
C GLN A 653 7.03 7.24 38.84
N ASN A 654 6.27 7.41 37.76
CA ASN A 654 5.15 6.54 37.42
C ASN A 654 5.62 5.10 37.11
N LEU A 655 6.80 4.98 36.49
CA LEU A 655 7.44 3.69 36.25
C LEU A 655 8.16 3.09 37.45
N GLN A 656 8.27 3.80 38.59
CA GLN A 656 9.02 3.36 39.78
C GLN A 656 10.51 3.10 39.49
N LEU A 657 11.12 3.95 38.67
CA LEU A 657 12.54 3.90 38.34
C LEU A 657 13.36 4.82 39.26
N ASP A 658 14.53 4.35 39.68
CA ASP A 658 15.50 5.13 40.44
C ASP A 658 16.28 6.04 39.48
N GLU A 659 16.16 7.36 39.66
CA GLU A 659 16.85 8.33 38.80
C GLU A 659 18.38 8.34 39.06
N PRO A 660 19.22 8.07 38.04
CA PRO A 660 20.66 8.11 38.18
C PRO A 660 21.20 9.50 38.53
N LYS A 661 22.37 9.54 39.19
CA LYS A 661 23.11 10.80 39.40
C LYS A 661 23.89 11.16 38.13
N GLY A 662 23.64 12.34 37.56
CA GLY A 662 24.35 12.84 36.38
C GLY A 662 23.47 12.85 35.13
N GLU A 663 24.06 12.91 33.94
CA GLU A 663 23.34 12.82 32.66
C GLU A 663 22.88 11.38 32.42
N TYR A 664 21.61 11.22 32.05
CA TYR A 664 21.02 9.93 31.66
C TYR A 664 19.80 10.17 30.77
N SER A 665 19.35 9.11 30.10
CA SER A 665 18.13 9.14 29.28
C SER A 665 17.30 7.87 29.41
N LEU A 666 16.00 8.00 29.14
CA LEU A 666 15.07 6.88 29.09
C LEU A 666 14.60 6.63 27.66
N THR A 667 14.75 5.40 27.17
CA THR A 667 14.28 4.98 25.84
C THR A 667 12.77 4.84 25.83
N PHE A 668 12.14 5.38 24.80
CA PHE A 668 10.71 5.28 24.56
C PHE A 668 10.43 4.92 23.10
N LEU A 669 9.25 4.35 22.87
CA LEU A 669 8.72 3.95 21.58
C LEU A 669 7.80 5.04 21.04
N ILE A 670 7.83 5.20 19.72
CA ILE A 670 7.05 6.21 18.99
C ILE A 670 6.14 5.51 17.98
N ASN A 671 4.90 5.98 17.96
CA ASN A 671 3.80 5.48 17.15
C ASN A 671 3.16 6.66 16.39
N THR A 672 3.70 6.96 15.21
CA THR A 672 3.19 8.02 14.31
C THR A 672 2.07 7.48 13.43
N ILE A 673 0.94 8.19 13.35
CA ILE A 673 -0.26 7.75 12.63
C ILE A 673 -0.56 8.71 11.48
N LEU A 674 -0.21 8.32 10.27
CA LEU A 674 -0.60 8.98 9.01
C LEU A 674 -1.64 8.18 8.22
N GLN A 675 -2.14 7.10 8.82
CA GLN A 675 -3.11 6.21 8.21
C GLN A 675 -4.53 6.71 8.55
N PRO A 676 -5.40 6.97 7.56
CA PRO A 676 -6.79 7.37 7.79
C PRO A 676 -7.69 6.19 8.16
N TRP A 677 -7.33 4.93 7.85
CA TRP A 677 -8.20 3.75 8.02
C TRP A 677 -7.87 2.73 9.14
N PRO A 678 -6.91 2.94 10.07
CA PRO A 678 -6.40 1.87 10.93
C PRO A 678 -7.37 1.41 12.03
N THR A 679 -8.51 2.08 12.19
CA THR A 679 -9.53 1.76 13.20
C THR A 679 -10.62 0.84 12.66
N THR A 680 -10.52 0.42 11.40
CA THR A 680 -11.51 -0.45 10.76
C THR A 680 -11.20 -1.93 11.04
N HIS A 681 -12.23 -2.72 11.37
CA HIS A 681 -12.23 -4.20 11.43
C HIS A 681 -11.07 -4.90 12.16
N GLY A 682 -11.16 -5.17 13.47
CA GLY A 682 -10.32 -6.17 14.16
C GLY A 682 -8.80 -5.93 14.16
N PHE A 683 -8.32 -4.97 13.37
CA PHE A 683 -6.92 -4.71 13.09
C PHE A 683 -6.24 -4.12 14.31
N LEU A 684 -6.94 -3.24 15.03
CA LEU A 684 -6.49 -2.71 16.31
C LEU A 684 -6.24 -3.83 17.33
N GLU A 685 -7.16 -4.79 17.45
CA GLU A 685 -6.99 -5.96 18.32
C GLU A 685 -5.79 -6.80 17.88
N THR A 686 -5.63 -7.03 16.57
CA THR A 686 -4.48 -7.78 16.03
C THR A 686 -3.16 -7.07 16.37
N ILE A 687 -3.03 -5.78 16.07
CA ILE A 687 -1.79 -5.02 16.31
C ILE A 687 -1.47 -4.92 17.81
N THR A 688 -2.49 -4.70 18.64
CA THR A 688 -2.27 -4.58 20.09
C THR A 688 -1.96 -5.93 20.74
N SER A 689 -2.50 -7.03 20.21
CA SER A 689 -2.09 -8.40 20.58
C SER A 689 -0.63 -8.65 20.18
N VAL A 690 -0.26 -8.37 18.93
CA VAL A 690 1.12 -8.51 18.44
C VAL A 690 2.10 -7.74 19.33
N PHE A 691 1.76 -6.50 19.68
CA PHE A 691 2.60 -5.69 20.56
C PHE A 691 2.73 -6.31 21.96
N ARG A 692 1.61 -6.73 22.58
CA ARG A 692 1.60 -7.39 23.88
C ARG A 692 2.49 -8.64 23.87
N ASP A 693 2.29 -9.52 22.90
CA ASP A 693 3.02 -10.79 22.80
C ASP A 693 4.52 -10.53 22.67
N GLY A 694 4.90 -9.54 21.84
CA GLY A 694 6.28 -9.10 21.72
C GLY A 694 6.89 -8.60 23.03
N VAL A 695 6.14 -7.79 23.81
CA VAL A 695 6.58 -7.31 25.12
C VAL A 695 6.78 -8.47 26.10
N GLU A 696 5.81 -9.38 26.20
CA GLU A 696 5.86 -10.52 27.12
C GLU A 696 7.01 -11.49 26.80
N GLU A 697 7.29 -11.70 25.51
CA GLU A 697 8.45 -12.47 25.06
C GLU A 697 9.79 -11.82 25.46
N GLU A 698 9.96 -10.51 25.25
CA GLU A 698 11.20 -9.82 25.62
C GLU A 698 11.41 -9.79 27.14
N ILE A 699 10.35 -9.65 27.93
CA ILE A 699 10.41 -9.76 29.39
C ILE A 699 10.83 -11.17 29.82
N SER A 700 10.30 -12.20 29.17
CA SER A 700 10.66 -13.60 29.46
C SER A 700 12.15 -13.86 29.19
N LYS A 701 12.69 -13.30 28.10
CA LYS A 701 14.13 -13.37 27.77
C LYS A 701 14.99 -12.66 28.82
N ILE A 702 14.62 -11.46 29.24
CA ILE A 702 15.35 -10.69 30.27
C ILE A 702 15.34 -11.42 31.62
N ASN A 703 14.20 -12.01 32.00
CA ASN A 703 14.06 -12.72 33.28
C ASN A 703 14.65 -14.14 33.27
N GLY A 704 15.13 -14.66 32.13
CA GLY A 704 15.70 -16.01 32.03
C GLY A 704 14.68 -17.15 32.26
N VAL A 705 13.39 -16.87 32.06
CA VAL A 705 12.30 -17.83 32.25
C VAL A 705 11.88 -18.34 30.86
N LYS A 706 11.77 -19.67 30.69
CA LYS A 706 11.17 -20.24 29.47
C LYS A 706 9.76 -19.64 29.33
N PRO A 707 9.38 -19.10 28.17
CA PRO A 707 8.04 -18.56 27.97
C PRO A 707 7.01 -19.58 28.46
N ALA A 708 6.05 -19.15 29.27
CA ALA A 708 4.86 -19.95 29.47
C ALA A 708 4.28 -20.18 28.07
N ALA A 709 4.11 -21.45 27.68
CA ALA A 709 3.55 -21.79 26.39
C ALA A 709 2.19 -21.09 26.23
N THR A 710 2.19 -19.95 25.57
CA THR A 710 0.99 -19.33 25.05
C THR A 710 0.40 -20.32 24.06
N ARG A 711 -0.93 -20.45 24.10
CA ARG A 711 -1.71 -21.14 23.08
C ARG A 711 -1.38 -20.51 21.73
N VAL A 712 -0.36 -21.05 21.06
CA VAL A 712 -0.31 -21.11 19.62
C VAL A 712 -1.66 -21.72 19.23
N PRO A 713 -2.52 -21.08 18.42
CA PRO A 713 -3.54 -21.87 17.74
C PRO A 713 -2.73 -22.92 17.01
N SER A 714 -2.80 -24.17 17.46
CA SER A 714 -1.99 -25.27 16.91
C SER A 714 -2.05 -25.14 15.41
N THR A 715 -0.91 -24.82 14.79
CA THR A 715 -0.80 -24.82 13.33
C THR A 715 -1.42 -26.12 12.88
N PRO A 716 -2.47 -26.09 12.04
CA PRO A 716 -3.12 -27.30 11.56
C PRO A 716 -2.06 -28.28 11.06
N GLU A 717 -2.25 -29.58 11.33
CA GLU A 717 -1.24 -30.60 11.01
C GLU A 717 -0.92 -30.67 9.51
N ASP A 718 -1.81 -30.14 8.67
CA ASP A 718 -1.70 -30.04 7.22
C ASP A 718 -1.17 -28.69 6.72
N PHE A 719 -0.78 -27.75 7.59
CA PHE A 719 -0.29 -26.42 7.19
C PHE A 719 1.06 -26.47 6.46
N VAL A 720 1.18 -25.70 5.37
CA VAL A 720 2.40 -25.59 4.54
C VAL A 720 2.85 -24.14 4.49
N ALA A 721 3.99 -23.83 5.12
CA ALA A 721 4.53 -22.47 5.15
C ALA A 721 5.46 -22.15 3.98
N ALA A 722 6.25 -23.13 3.55
CA ALA A 722 7.27 -22.97 2.51
C ALA A 722 7.56 -24.31 1.84
N ILE A 723 8.10 -24.26 0.63
CA ILE A 723 8.49 -25.43 -0.18
C ILE A 723 9.90 -25.22 -0.74
N PRO A 724 10.62 -26.27 -1.15
CA PRO A 724 11.92 -26.12 -1.82
C PRO A 724 11.89 -25.15 -3.02
N ALA A 725 12.86 -24.26 -3.14
CA ALA A 725 12.87 -23.20 -4.15
C ALA A 725 13.27 -23.70 -5.54
N SER A 726 14.03 -24.79 -5.62
CA SER A 726 14.44 -25.40 -6.89
C SER A 726 14.76 -26.89 -6.74
N ILE A 727 14.98 -27.57 -7.88
CA ILE A 727 15.35 -28.99 -7.90
C ILE A 727 16.80 -29.17 -7.44
N GLN A 728 17.70 -28.29 -7.87
CA GLN A 728 19.14 -28.41 -7.58
C GLN A 728 19.52 -27.97 -6.15
N ASN A 729 18.73 -27.08 -5.53
CA ASN A 729 18.99 -26.55 -4.18
C ASN A 729 17.77 -26.76 -3.26
N PRO A 730 17.40 -28.00 -2.93
CA PRO A 730 16.17 -28.29 -2.21
C PRO A 730 16.15 -27.79 -0.76
N GLU A 731 17.30 -27.41 -0.20
CA GLU A 731 17.39 -26.82 1.15
C GLU A 731 17.06 -25.32 1.17
N GLU A 732 17.11 -24.64 0.02
CA GLU A 732 16.63 -23.27 -0.10
C GLU A 732 15.11 -23.30 -0.14
N LEU A 733 14.43 -22.61 0.78
CA LEU A 733 12.97 -22.62 0.87
C LEU A 733 12.37 -21.36 0.25
N LEU A 734 11.34 -21.55 -0.56
CA LEU A 734 10.45 -20.53 -1.08
C LEU A 734 9.21 -20.43 -0.17
N PRO A 735 9.03 -19.33 0.58
CA PRO A 735 7.81 -19.08 1.33
C PRO A 735 6.60 -18.98 0.39
N LEU A 736 5.48 -19.58 0.79
CA LEU A 736 4.24 -19.47 0.02
C LEU A 736 3.58 -18.10 0.27
N PRO A 737 2.95 -17.49 -0.75
CA PRO A 737 2.45 -16.12 -0.66
C PRO A 737 1.18 -15.96 0.19
N VAL A 738 0.56 -17.06 0.62
CA VAL A 738 -0.72 -17.14 1.33
C VAL A 738 -0.73 -18.36 2.25
N LYS A 739 -1.70 -18.45 3.16
CA LYS A 739 -1.91 -19.71 3.90
C LYS A 739 -2.21 -20.84 2.92
N SER A 740 -1.62 -21.99 3.22
CA SER A 740 -1.72 -23.16 2.38
C SER A 740 -1.77 -24.41 3.25
N TYR A 741 -2.54 -25.39 2.80
CA TYR A 741 -2.72 -26.67 3.48
C TYR A 741 -2.58 -27.80 2.47
N ALA A 742 -1.86 -28.86 2.82
CA ALA A 742 -1.69 -30.03 1.96
C ALA A 742 -1.76 -31.31 2.77
N GLY A 743 -2.23 -32.38 2.15
CA GLY A 743 -2.31 -33.67 2.81
C GLY A 743 -3.09 -34.69 2.00
N GLN A 744 -3.45 -35.79 2.65
CA GLN A 744 -4.15 -36.91 2.02
C GLN A 744 -5.39 -37.30 2.82
N PHE A 745 -6.52 -37.49 2.15
CA PHE A 745 -7.77 -37.96 2.77
C PHE A 745 -8.13 -39.36 2.30
N PRO A 746 -8.48 -40.31 3.19
CA PRO A 746 -8.99 -41.62 2.80
C PRO A 746 -10.35 -41.48 2.13
N VAL A 747 -10.53 -42.19 1.02
CA VAL A 747 -11.76 -42.11 0.19
C VAL A 747 -12.47 -43.44 0.01
N ASN A 748 -11.89 -44.52 0.53
CA ASN A 748 -12.49 -45.84 0.53
C ASN A 748 -12.55 -46.41 1.95
N PRO A 749 -13.75 -46.59 2.53
CA PRO A 749 -13.90 -47.21 3.85
C PRO A 749 -13.38 -48.65 3.93
N ASP A 750 -13.43 -49.38 2.82
CA ASP A 750 -13.02 -50.79 2.73
C ASP A 750 -11.53 -50.95 2.42
N ASN A 751 -10.84 -49.87 2.01
CA ASN A 751 -9.41 -49.85 1.74
C ASN A 751 -8.78 -48.51 2.18
N PRO A 752 -8.23 -48.43 3.41
CA PRO A 752 -7.72 -47.18 3.97
C PRO A 752 -6.45 -46.64 3.28
N ASP A 753 -5.80 -47.45 2.44
CA ASP A 753 -4.65 -47.03 1.64
C ASP A 753 -5.06 -46.20 0.42
N CYS A 754 -6.34 -46.27 0.01
CA CYS A 754 -6.92 -45.42 -1.02
C CYS A 754 -7.15 -44.00 -0.49
N LYS A 755 -6.27 -43.07 -0.86
CA LYS A 755 -6.33 -41.68 -0.42
C LYS A 755 -6.21 -40.72 -1.61
N LEU A 756 -6.92 -39.58 -1.55
CA LEU A 756 -6.71 -38.48 -2.47
C LEU A 756 -5.83 -37.41 -1.83
N PHE A 757 -4.80 -36.97 -2.55
CA PHE A 757 -3.96 -35.85 -2.17
C PHE A 757 -4.59 -34.53 -2.60
N TYR A 758 -4.47 -33.52 -1.74
CA TYR A 758 -4.92 -32.16 -2.02
C TYR A 758 -3.85 -31.14 -1.65
N TRP A 759 -3.89 -29.99 -2.32
CA TRP A 759 -3.14 -28.80 -1.95
C TRP A 759 -4.00 -27.55 -2.12
N PHE A 760 -4.33 -26.92 -1.00
CA PHE A 760 -5.14 -25.72 -0.89
C PHE A 760 -4.30 -24.45 -0.77
N PHE A 761 -4.77 -23.37 -1.36
CA PHE A 761 -4.24 -22.02 -1.22
C PHE A 761 -5.36 -21.03 -0.94
N GLU A 762 -5.18 -20.22 0.10
CA GLU A 762 -6.10 -19.15 0.40
C GLU A 762 -6.08 -18.06 -0.71
N SER A 763 -7.13 -17.27 -0.83
CA SER A 763 -7.10 -16.09 -1.70
C SER A 763 -5.99 -15.13 -1.22
N ARG A 764 -5.31 -14.44 -2.13
CA ARG A 764 -4.27 -13.43 -1.79
C ARG A 764 -4.83 -12.17 -1.15
N ASN A 765 -6.15 -11.95 -1.25
CA ASN A 765 -6.85 -10.80 -0.69
C ASN A 765 -7.94 -11.19 0.34
N PRO A 766 -7.65 -12.08 1.31
CA PRO A 766 -8.66 -12.57 2.25
C PRO A 766 -9.07 -11.49 3.27
N ASP A 767 -8.31 -10.39 3.35
CA ASP A 767 -8.58 -9.28 4.28
C ASP A 767 -9.57 -8.24 3.73
N SER A 768 -9.97 -8.35 2.45
CA SER A 768 -10.88 -7.41 1.78
C SER A 768 -12.36 -7.80 1.84
N GLN A 769 -12.65 -9.03 2.26
CA GLN A 769 -13.98 -9.62 2.38
C GLN A 769 -13.93 -10.83 3.34
N PRO A 770 -15.00 -11.18 4.07
CA PRO A 770 -15.10 -12.44 4.80
C PRO A 770 -14.59 -13.64 3.99
N ILE A 771 -13.96 -14.61 4.64
CA ILE A 771 -13.35 -15.78 3.97
C ILE A 771 -14.37 -16.56 3.13
N GLU A 772 -15.61 -16.62 3.61
CA GLU A 772 -16.75 -17.24 2.94
C GLU A 772 -17.20 -16.53 1.64
N ASP A 773 -16.82 -15.27 1.44
CA ASP A 773 -17.22 -14.48 0.26
C ASP A 773 -16.27 -14.68 -0.93
N ALA A 774 -15.04 -15.16 -0.68
CA ALA A 774 -14.15 -15.57 -1.75
C ALA A 774 -14.60 -16.93 -2.33
N PRO A 775 -14.79 -17.05 -3.66
CA PRO A 775 -15.10 -18.34 -4.27
C PRO A 775 -14.02 -19.38 -4.03
N LEU A 776 -14.41 -20.63 -3.84
CA LEU A 776 -13.53 -21.79 -3.83
C LEU A 776 -13.51 -22.42 -5.22
N ILE A 777 -12.37 -22.34 -5.89
CA ILE A 777 -12.14 -22.93 -7.21
C ILE A 777 -11.34 -24.21 -7.03
N ILE A 778 -11.89 -25.32 -7.49
CA ILE A 778 -11.18 -26.59 -7.59
C ILE A 778 -10.57 -26.71 -8.97
N TRP A 779 -9.32 -27.14 -9.06
CA TRP A 779 -8.66 -27.44 -10.32
C TRP A 779 -8.30 -28.93 -10.45
N LEU A 780 -8.77 -29.55 -11.54
CA LEU A 780 -8.47 -30.94 -11.91
C LEU A 780 -7.82 -31.01 -13.31
N ASN A 781 -6.59 -31.51 -13.39
CA ASN A 781 -6.04 -31.93 -14.68
C ASN A 781 -6.67 -33.27 -15.14
N GLY A 782 -6.47 -33.62 -16.42
CA GLY A 782 -7.08 -34.77 -17.08
C GLY A 782 -6.26 -36.06 -17.08
N GLY A 783 -5.83 -36.50 -18.27
CA GLY A 783 -5.09 -37.74 -18.52
C GLY A 783 -5.94 -38.83 -19.23
N PRO A 784 -6.69 -39.68 -18.52
CA PRO A 784 -6.86 -39.73 -17.07
C PRO A 784 -5.61 -40.21 -16.33
N GLY A 785 -5.32 -39.66 -15.14
CA GLY A 785 -4.12 -39.97 -14.36
C GLY A 785 -3.06 -38.86 -14.33
N ALA A 786 -3.34 -37.70 -14.92
CA ALA A 786 -2.44 -36.56 -14.89
C ALA A 786 -2.64 -35.77 -13.57
N SER A 787 -1.55 -35.53 -12.85
CA SER A 787 -1.59 -34.82 -11.56
C SER A 787 -2.01 -33.36 -11.72
N SER A 788 -2.86 -32.90 -10.80
CA SER A 788 -3.31 -31.50 -10.70
C SER A 788 -2.20 -30.54 -10.24
N LEU A 789 -1.08 -31.08 -9.77
CA LEU A 789 0.13 -30.30 -9.52
C LEU A 789 0.78 -29.79 -10.81
N CYS A 790 0.47 -30.39 -11.97
CA CYS A 790 0.82 -29.81 -13.26
C CYS A 790 0.17 -28.43 -13.43
N GLY A 791 -1.15 -28.33 -13.22
CA GLY A 791 -1.88 -27.07 -13.26
C GLY A 791 -1.40 -26.06 -12.23
N LEU A 792 -1.04 -26.54 -11.03
CA LEU A 792 -0.45 -25.68 -10.00
C LEU A 792 0.86 -25.05 -10.50
N PHE A 793 1.82 -25.85 -10.96
CA PHE A 793 3.17 -25.37 -11.27
C PHE A 793 3.35 -24.80 -12.67
N GLN A 794 2.48 -25.12 -13.62
CA GLN A 794 2.64 -24.72 -15.02
C GLN A 794 1.56 -23.78 -15.51
N GLU A 795 0.43 -23.65 -14.81
CA GLU A 795 -0.77 -23.01 -15.35
C GLU A 795 -1.26 -21.86 -14.46
N ASN A 796 -2.20 -22.14 -13.55
CA ASN A 796 -2.97 -21.14 -12.81
C ASN A 796 -2.62 -21.06 -11.31
N GLY A 797 -1.69 -21.90 -10.83
CA GLY A 797 -1.29 -21.93 -9.43
C GLY A 797 -0.45 -20.74 -8.98
N PRO A 798 -0.24 -20.63 -7.65
CA PRO A 798 0.37 -19.45 -7.03
C PRO A 798 1.86 -19.31 -7.32
N VAL A 799 2.51 -20.40 -7.70
CA VAL A 799 3.93 -20.48 -8.08
C VAL A 799 4.04 -21.12 -9.46
N ARG A 800 5.13 -20.83 -10.18
CA ARG A 800 5.40 -21.35 -11.51
C ARG A 800 6.80 -21.93 -11.59
N MET A 801 6.91 -23.12 -12.17
CA MET A 801 8.16 -23.77 -12.50
C MET A 801 8.75 -23.17 -13.77
N LYS A 802 10.01 -22.72 -13.71
CA LYS A 802 10.76 -22.32 -14.89
C LYS A 802 11.27 -23.54 -15.64
N ASN A 803 11.32 -23.39 -16.97
CA ASN A 803 12.04 -24.32 -17.83
C ASN A 803 13.53 -23.95 -17.88
N ASP A 804 14.18 -23.86 -16.72
CA ASP A 804 15.62 -23.70 -16.58
C ASP A 804 16.25 -25.02 -16.10
N LYS A 805 17.58 -25.11 -16.15
CA LYS A 805 18.33 -26.32 -15.75
C LYS A 805 18.20 -26.63 -14.26
N ASP A 806 17.87 -25.61 -13.46
CA ASP A 806 17.82 -25.71 -12.01
C ASP A 806 16.42 -26.09 -11.49
N GLY A 807 15.40 -25.99 -12.35
CA GLY A 807 14.00 -26.22 -12.00
C GLY A 807 13.53 -25.22 -10.94
N THR A 808 13.73 -23.93 -11.22
CA THR A 808 13.47 -22.86 -10.25
C THR A 808 11.98 -22.53 -10.16
N LEU A 809 11.43 -22.43 -8.94
CA LEU A 809 10.10 -21.89 -8.69
C LEU A 809 10.13 -20.37 -8.54
N ILE A 810 9.14 -19.71 -9.12
CA ILE A 810 8.90 -18.27 -8.95
C ILE A 810 7.42 -18.00 -8.63
N PRO A 811 7.08 -16.90 -7.95
CA PRO A 811 5.69 -16.48 -7.79
C PRO A 811 5.01 -16.26 -9.15
N ASN A 812 3.76 -16.73 -9.28
CA ASN A 812 2.95 -16.51 -10.47
C ASN A 812 2.10 -15.21 -10.30
N PRO A 813 2.36 -14.14 -11.07
CA PRO A 813 1.60 -12.89 -10.98
C PRO A 813 0.19 -13.00 -11.58
N TYR A 814 -0.11 -14.08 -12.30
CA TYR A 814 -1.40 -14.33 -12.97
C TYR A 814 -2.15 -15.52 -12.37
N SER A 815 -1.82 -15.91 -11.14
CA SER A 815 -2.53 -17.00 -10.46
C SER A 815 -4.01 -16.68 -10.30
N TRP A 816 -4.83 -17.73 -10.39
CA TRP A 816 -6.26 -17.64 -10.09
C TRP A 816 -6.55 -17.46 -8.60
N ASN A 817 -5.55 -17.65 -7.72
CA ASN A 817 -5.72 -17.42 -6.28
C ASN A 817 -5.64 -15.94 -5.86
N ASP A 818 -5.56 -14.99 -6.80
CA ASP A 818 -5.54 -13.55 -6.48
C ASP A 818 -6.82 -13.09 -5.77
N ARG A 819 -7.99 -13.54 -6.23
CA ARG A 819 -9.32 -13.23 -5.66
C ARG A 819 -10.18 -14.46 -5.39
N ALA A 820 -9.64 -15.66 -5.44
CA ALA A 820 -10.38 -16.88 -5.12
C ALA A 820 -9.49 -17.83 -4.32
N HIS A 821 -10.08 -18.72 -3.53
CA HIS A 821 -9.36 -19.86 -2.98
C HIS A 821 -9.12 -20.86 -4.10
N MET A 822 -7.94 -21.49 -4.13
CA MET A 822 -7.61 -22.53 -5.11
C MET A 822 -7.34 -23.85 -4.40
N LEU A 823 -8.01 -24.92 -4.85
CA LEU A 823 -7.84 -26.27 -4.33
C LEU A 823 -7.46 -27.21 -5.48
N TYR A 824 -6.22 -27.71 -5.45
CA TYR A 824 -5.72 -28.71 -6.40
C TYR A 824 -5.90 -30.09 -5.80
N ILE A 825 -6.49 -31.02 -6.55
CA ILE A 825 -6.71 -32.39 -6.07
C ILE A 825 -6.16 -33.36 -7.11
N ASP A 826 -5.23 -34.20 -6.70
CA ASP A 826 -4.79 -35.32 -7.52
C ASP A 826 -5.87 -36.40 -7.48
N GLN A 827 -6.52 -36.66 -8.61
CA GLN A 827 -7.61 -37.62 -8.68
C GLN A 827 -7.67 -38.24 -10.09
N PRO A 828 -8.19 -39.48 -10.22
CA PRO A 828 -8.63 -40.41 -9.17
C PRO A 828 -7.48 -41.05 -8.36
N VAL A 829 -7.81 -41.98 -7.46
CA VAL A 829 -6.84 -42.81 -6.72
C VAL A 829 -5.79 -43.38 -7.69
N GLY A 830 -4.50 -43.22 -7.37
CA GLY A 830 -3.37 -43.58 -8.24
C GLY A 830 -2.75 -42.42 -9.03
N THR A 831 -3.34 -41.23 -8.97
CA THR A 831 -2.85 -40.02 -9.64
C THR A 831 -1.95 -39.21 -8.71
N GLY A 832 -0.82 -38.70 -9.20
CA GLY A 832 0.09 -37.82 -8.45
C GLY A 832 0.52 -38.40 -7.10
N TYR A 833 0.18 -37.72 -6.00
CA TYR A 833 0.39 -38.22 -4.64
C TYR A 833 -0.80 -39.00 -4.05
N SER A 834 -1.86 -39.26 -4.82
CA SER A 834 -3.02 -40.04 -4.36
C SER A 834 -2.70 -41.53 -4.35
N THR A 835 -2.71 -42.13 -3.15
CA THR A 835 -2.19 -43.48 -2.89
C THR A 835 -3.25 -44.56 -3.00
N THR A 836 -2.76 -45.79 -3.17
CA THR A 836 -3.51 -47.04 -3.28
C THR A 836 -2.72 -48.14 -2.56
N SER A 837 -3.34 -49.30 -2.30
CA SER A 837 -2.66 -50.51 -1.84
C SER A 837 -1.84 -51.23 -2.94
N ASP A 838 -1.77 -50.68 -4.16
CA ASP A 838 -0.90 -51.20 -5.23
C ASP A 838 0.58 -51.08 -4.84
N PRO A 839 1.35 -52.19 -4.77
CA PRO A 839 2.76 -52.15 -4.38
C PRO A 839 3.70 -51.58 -5.45
N ASP A 840 3.25 -51.45 -6.72
CA ASP A 840 4.08 -50.91 -7.80
C ASP A 840 3.23 -50.25 -8.92
N PRO A 841 2.55 -49.13 -8.62
CA PRO A 841 1.64 -48.47 -9.57
C PRO A 841 2.38 -47.88 -10.78
N LEU A 842 3.68 -47.58 -10.64
CA LEU A 842 4.47 -46.92 -11.70
C LEU A 842 4.92 -47.86 -12.81
N ASN A 843 5.24 -49.11 -12.49
CA ASN A 843 5.74 -50.07 -13.46
C ASN A 843 4.66 -51.05 -13.94
N ARG A 844 3.43 -50.94 -13.42
CA ARG A 844 2.31 -51.77 -13.81
C ARG A 844 1.89 -51.42 -15.25
N LYS A 845 2.14 -52.36 -16.17
CA LYS A 845 1.88 -52.19 -17.62
C LYS A 845 0.42 -52.36 -18.03
N SER A 846 -0.39 -52.98 -17.19
CA SER A 846 -1.83 -53.17 -17.43
C SER A 846 -2.55 -53.53 -16.12
N CYS A 847 -3.61 -52.81 -15.76
CA CYS A 847 -4.51 -53.20 -14.66
C CYS A 847 -5.86 -53.69 -15.23
N GLN A 848 -6.27 -54.90 -14.87
CA GLN A 848 -7.57 -55.47 -15.25
C GLN A 848 -8.58 -55.32 -14.09
N GLU A 849 -9.87 -55.57 -14.34
CA GLU A 849 -10.95 -55.39 -13.35
C GLU A 849 -10.64 -55.95 -11.94
N ALA A 850 -10.09 -57.17 -11.85
CA ALA A 850 -9.70 -57.77 -10.57
C ALA A 850 -8.62 -56.96 -9.84
N CYS A 851 -7.63 -56.47 -10.58
CA CYS A 851 -6.57 -55.57 -10.09
C CYS A 851 -7.15 -54.21 -9.67
N CYS A 852 -8.05 -53.63 -10.47
CA CYS A 852 -8.68 -52.35 -10.17
C CYS A 852 -9.42 -52.41 -8.84
N LYS A 853 -10.18 -53.49 -8.60
CA LYS A 853 -10.90 -53.71 -7.35
C LYS A 853 -10.00 -54.04 -6.16
N GLU A 854 -8.98 -54.88 -6.35
CA GLU A 854 -8.01 -55.25 -5.30
C GLU A 854 -7.28 -54.01 -4.76
N TYR A 855 -6.88 -53.10 -5.65
CA TYR A 855 -6.11 -51.91 -5.30
C TYR A 855 -6.97 -50.64 -5.14
N GLY A 856 -8.29 -50.74 -5.36
CA GLY A 856 -9.23 -49.64 -5.15
C GLY A 856 -9.12 -48.48 -6.16
N TYR A 857 -8.63 -48.76 -7.37
CA TYR A 857 -8.75 -47.84 -8.51
C TYR A 857 -10.22 -47.68 -8.90
N ALA A 858 -10.61 -46.47 -9.33
CA ALA A 858 -11.94 -46.25 -9.87
C ALA A 858 -12.09 -46.91 -11.25
N MET A 859 -13.22 -47.58 -11.48
CA MET A 859 -13.52 -48.27 -12.76
C MET A 859 -14.58 -47.55 -13.59
N ASP A 860 -15.20 -46.51 -13.03
CA ASP A 860 -16.18 -45.67 -13.71
C ASP A 860 -16.23 -44.26 -13.08
N GLU A 861 -16.78 -43.31 -13.83
CA GLU A 861 -16.97 -41.91 -13.44
C GLU A 861 -17.81 -41.78 -12.15
N LYS A 862 -18.71 -42.74 -11.89
CA LYS A 862 -19.55 -42.76 -10.69
C LYS A 862 -18.75 -43.09 -9.44
N THR A 863 -17.85 -44.06 -9.53
CA THR A 863 -16.99 -44.50 -8.43
C THR A 863 -15.98 -43.41 -8.07
N LEU A 864 -15.33 -42.78 -9.07
CA LEU A 864 -14.43 -41.65 -8.79
C LEU A 864 -15.18 -40.44 -8.23
N SER A 865 -16.41 -40.15 -8.70
CA SER A 865 -17.19 -39.02 -8.18
C SER A 865 -17.55 -39.16 -6.71
N ARG A 866 -17.83 -40.40 -6.27
CA ARG A 866 -18.05 -40.72 -4.85
C ARG A 866 -16.79 -40.60 -4.00
N GLN A 867 -15.65 -41.08 -4.52
CA GLN A 867 -14.36 -40.91 -3.86
C GLN A 867 -14.04 -39.41 -3.71
N PHE A 868 -14.27 -38.63 -4.76
CA PHE A 868 -14.07 -37.18 -4.76
C PHE A 868 -14.99 -36.46 -3.76
N CYS A 869 -16.29 -36.77 -3.74
CA CYS A 869 -17.22 -36.21 -2.76
C CYS A 869 -16.83 -36.56 -1.32
N THR A 870 -16.30 -37.77 -1.08
CA THR A 870 -15.79 -38.19 0.23
C THR A 870 -14.58 -37.36 0.65
N ALA A 871 -13.63 -37.12 -0.26
CA ALA A 871 -12.49 -36.23 0.01
C ALA A 871 -12.94 -34.81 0.31
N MET A 872 -13.89 -34.26 -0.47
CA MET A 872 -14.40 -32.90 -0.25
C MET A 872 -15.15 -32.74 1.08
N LYS A 873 -16.00 -33.72 1.45
CA LYS A 873 -16.64 -33.74 2.78
C LYS A 873 -15.60 -33.77 3.90
N THR A 874 -14.51 -34.52 3.70
CA THR A 874 -13.41 -34.59 4.67
C THR A 874 -12.63 -33.27 4.74
N PHE A 875 -12.35 -32.63 3.59
CA PHE A 875 -11.72 -31.32 3.53
C PHE A 875 -12.53 -30.28 4.31
N PHE A 876 -13.84 -30.17 4.08
CA PHE A 876 -14.70 -29.24 4.82
C PHE A 876 -14.90 -29.61 6.29
N LEU A 877 -14.65 -30.86 6.68
CA LEU A 877 -14.64 -31.23 8.09
C LEU A 877 -13.39 -30.68 8.80
N HIS A 878 -12.24 -30.66 8.11
CA HIS A 878 -10.98 -30.15 8.64
C HIS A 878 -10.89 -28.62 8.54
N HIS A 879 -11.47 -28.06 7.47
CA HIS A 879 -11.48 -26.63 7.17
C HIS A 879 -12.91 -26.09 6.99
N PRO A 880 -13.73 -26.11 8.07
CA PRO A 880 -15.15 -25.75 8.02
C PRO A 880 -15.42 -24.30 7.62
N GLU A 881 -14.41 -23.42 7.74
CA GLU A 881 -14.47 -22.03 7.29
C GLU A 881 -14.76 -21.89 5.79
N TYR A 882 -14.34 -22.85 4.94
CA TYR A 882 -14.56 -22.79 3.49
C TYR A 882 -15.85 -23.46 3.03
N LEU A 883 -16.63 -24.07 3.94
CA LEU A 883 -17.84 -24.85 3.60
C LEU A 883 -18.90 -24.00 2.87
N ASN A 884 -18.97 -22.71 3.20
CA ASN A 884 -19.96 -21.80 2.64
C ASN A 884 -19.49 -21.04 1.40
N CYS A 885 -18.20 -21.12 1.04
CA CYS A 885 -17.67 -20.47 -0.17
C CYS A 885 -18.45 -20.93 -1.40
N GLU A 886 -18.68 -20.03 -2.36
CA GLU A 886 -19.20 -20.43 -3.67
C GLU A 886 -18.21 -21.39 -4.35
N LEU A 887 -18.65 -22.62 -4.63
CA LEU A 887 -17.79 -23.68 -5.13
C LEU A 887 -17.90 -23.77 -6.66
N TYR A 888 -16.76 -23.68 -7.34
CA TYR A 888 -16.63 -23.84 -8.78
C TYR A 888 -15.70 -25.01 -9.09
N LEU A 889 -16.19 -25.98 -9.88
CA LEU A 889 -15.38 -27.09 -10.36
C LEU A 889 -14.73 -26.69 -11.68
N THR A 890 -13.40 -26.69 -11.73
CA THR A 890 -12.65 -26.30 -12.93
C THR A 890 -11.58 -27.31 -13.26
N GLY A 891 -11.18 -27.36 -14.51
CA GLY A 891 -10.22 -28.34 -14.97
C GLY A 891 -10.16 -28.41 -16.48
N GLU A 892 -9.37 -29.34 -16.97
CA GLU A 892 -9.10 -29.44 -18.40
C GLU A 892 -8.97 -30.87 -18.93
N SER A 893 -8.98 -31.03 -20.25
CA SER A 893 -8.73 -32.31 -20.91
C SER A 893 -9.76 -33.37 -20.50
N TYR A 894 -9.34 -34.53 -20.01
CA TYR A 894 -10.23 -35.56 -19.47
C TYR A 894 -11.12 -35.07 -18.29
N ALA A 895 -10.84 -33.90 -17.69
CA ALA A 895 -11.77 -33.27 -16.76
C ALA A 895 -13.13 -32.91 -17.41
N GLY A 896 -13.24 -32.90 -18.74
CA GLY A 896 -14.50 -32.88 -19.46
C GLY A 896 -15.44 -34.06 -19.13
N LYS A 897 -14.90 -35.15 -18.57
CA LYS A 897 -15.66 -36.29 -18.02
C LYS A 897 -15.80 -36.22 -16.51
N TYR A 898 -14.71 -35.91 -15.81
CA TYR A 898 -14.71 -35.83 -14.35
C TYR A 898 -15.69 -34.79 -13.82
N LEU A 899 -15.65 -33.56 -14.35
CA LEU A 899 -16.36 -32.43 -13.76
C LEU A 899 -17.89 -32.59 -13.85
N PRO A 900 -18.49 -33.02 -14.99
CA PRO A 900 -19.93 -33.30 -15.04
C PRO A 900 -20.35 -34.42 -14.07
N ALA A 901 -19.60 -35.51 -14.01
CA ALA A 901 -19.91 -36.62 -13.12
C ALA A 901 -19.84 -36.22 -11.63
N ILE A 902 -18.79 -35.50 -11.25
CA ILE A 902 -18.60 -35.00 -9.88
C ILE A 902 -19.69 -33.99 -9.50
N ALA A 903 -20.01 -33.06 -10.41
CA ALA A 903 -21.06 -32.06 -10.16
C ALA A 903 -22.43 -32.71 -9.93
N LYS A 904 -22.78 -33.73 -10.72
CA LYS A 904 -24.02 -34.49 -10.56
C LYS A 904 -24.06 -35.27 -9.24
N GLU A 905 -22.96 -35.90 -8.83
CA GLU A 905 -22.90 -36.58 -7.53
C GLU A 905 -23.02 -35.57 -6.37
N MET A 906 -22.34 -34.42 -6.43
CA MET A 906 -22.48 -33.34 -5.45
C MET A 906 -23.91 -32.80 -5.38
N TYR A 907 -24.57 -32.66 -6.52
CA TYR A 907 -25.97 -32.25 -6.60
C TYR A 907 -26.90 -33.29 -5.96
N ALA A 908 -26.73 -34.58 -6.29
CA ALA A 908 -27.50 -35.67 -5.70
C ALA A 908 -27.33 -35.75 -4.17
N GLU A 909 -26.11 -35.56 -3.67
CA GLU A 909 -25.81 -35.47 -2.24
C GLU A 909 -26.56 -34.32 -1.56
N ASN A 910 -26.61 -33.14 -2.19
CA ASN A 910 -27.37 -31.99 -1.70
C ASN A 910 -28.89 -32.27 -1.60
N GLN A 911 -29.45 -33.09 -2.51
CA GLN A 911 -30.87 -33.46 -2.48
C GLN A 911 -31.23 -34.45 -1.36
N SER A 912 -30.23 -35.13 -0.76
CA SER A 912 -30.46 -36.18 0.25
C SER A 912 -30.84 -35.67 1.66
N GLY A 913 -30.90 -34.33 1.86
CA GLY A 913 -31.49 -33.71 3.06
C GLY A 913 -30.54 -32.88 3.93
N GLN A 914 -29.22 -32.91 3.67
CA GLN A 914 -28.25 -31.97 4.24
C GLN A 914 -27.40 -31.39 3.10
N ARG A 915 -27.56 -30.08 2.84
CA ARG A 915 -26.73 -29.38 1.84
C ARG A 915 -25.26 -29.48 2.26
N SER A 916 -24.48 -30.25 1.51
CA SER A 916 -23.07 -30.57 1.77
C SER A 916 -22.12 -29.72 0.91
N PHE A 917 -22.59 -29.16 -0.20
CA PHE A 917 -21.77 -28.39 -1.14
C PHE A 917 -22.49 -27.13 -1.65
N ASN A 918 -21.79 -26.00 -1.71
CA ASN A 918 -22.29 -24.74 -2.31
C ASN A 918 -21.85 -24.61 -3.79
N ILE A 919 -22.04 -25.66 -4.59
CA ILE A 919 -21.65 -25.68 -6.01
C ILE A 919 -22.46 -24.67 -6.83
N LYS A 920 -21.76 -23.89 -7.67
CA LYS A 920 -22.32 -22.82 -8.52
C LYS A 920 -22.09 -23.03 -10.00
N GLY A 921 -20.97 -23.64 -10.38
CA GLY A 921 -20.67 -23.85 -11.77
C GLY A 921 -19.51 -24.79 -12.04
N VAL A 922 -19.41 -25.15 -13.31
CA VAL A 922 -18.40 -26.02 -13.90
C VAL A 922 -17.72 -25.29 -15.05
N ALA A 923 -16.39 -25.20 -15.05
CA ALA A 923 -15.61 -24.67 -16.17
C ALA A 923 -14.65 -25.74 -16.72
N ILE A 924 -14.79 -26.08 -18.00
CA ILE A 924 -13.99 -27.12 -18.66
C ILE A 924 -13.14 -26.45 -19.75
N GLY A 925 -11.83 -26.51 -19.58
CA GLY A 925 -10.83 -26.12 -20.57
C GLY A 925 -10.52 -27.27 -21.51
N ASP A 926 -10.59 -27.05 -22.82
CA ASP A 926 -10.09 -27.98 -23.84
C ASP A 926 -10.51 -29.44 -23.53
N GLY A 927 -11.80 -29.63 -23.25
CA GLY A 927 -12.31 -30.84 -22.59
C GLY A 927 -12.61 -32.00 -23.53
N TRP A 928 -12.23 -33.22 -23.13
CA TRP A 928 -12.58 -34.46 -23.81
C TRP A 928 -13.96 -34.95 -23.38
N MET A 929 -15.01 -34.54 -24.11
CA MET A 929 -16.41 -34.75 -23.69
C MET A 929 -17.19 -35.68 -24.61
N HIS A 930 -16.95 -35.56 -25.92
CA HIS A 930 -17.59 -36.39 -26.94
C HIS A 930 -16.48 -37.00 -27.84
N PRO A 931 -15.93 -38.17 -27.46
CA PRO A 931 -14.74 -38.76 -28.08
C PRO A 931 -14.86 -38.93 -29.60
N GLU A 932 -15.99 -39.46 -30.07
CA GLU A 932 -16.25 -39.66 -31.51
C GLU A 932 -16.14 -38.36 -32.31
N LEU A 933 -16.81 -37.31 -31.83
CA LEU A 933 -16.80 -36.00 -32.47
C LEU A 933 -15.42 -35.34 -32.39
N HIS A 934 -14.72 -35.42 -31.25
CA HIS A 934 -13.37 -34.88 -31.16
C HIS A 934 -12.42 -35.55 -32.16
N ILE A 935 -12.42 -36.89 -32.26
CA ILE A 935 -11.58 -37.61 -33.24
C ILE A 935 -11.94 -37.19 -34.67
N ALA A 936 -13.22 -37.05 -34.99
CA ALA A 936 -13.67 -36.55 -36.29
C ALA A 936 -13.06 -35.17 -36.60
N LYS A 937 -13.13 -34.24 -35.64
CA LYS A 937 -12.64 -32.86 -35.82
C LYS A 937 -11.14 -32.74 -35.79
N THR A 938 -10.42 -33.55 -35.02
CA THR A 938 -8.96 -33.63 -35.07
C THR A 938 -8.50 -34.00 -36.47
N MET A 939 -9.14 -34.98 -37.14
CA MET A 939 -8.79 -35.33 -38.52
C MET A 939 -9.07 -34.20 -39.51
N GLU A 940 -10.21 -33.51 -39.37
CA GLU A 940 -10.57 -32.37 -40.23
C GLU A 940 -9.60 -31.20 -40.03
N TYR A 941 -9.28 -30.88 -38.79
CA TYR A 941 -8.35 -29.82 -38.43
C TYR A 941 -6.93 -30.12 -38.91
N ALA A 942 -6.44 -31.36 -38.73
CA ALA A 942 -5.14 -31.77 -39.24
C ALA A 942 -5.03 -31.65 -40.76
N TYR A 943 -6.10 -31.98 -41.49
CA TYR A 943 -6.17 -31.76 -42.94
C TYR A 943 -6.17 -30.27 -43.28
N ALA A 944 -6.97 -29.46 -42.60
CA ALA A 944 -7.07 -28.02 -42.82
C ALA A 944 -5.76 -27.27 -42.54
N MET A 945 -5.00 -27.73 -41.55
CA MET A 945 -3.68 -27.19 -41.17
C MET A 945 -2.53 -27.74 -42.03
N GLY A 946 -2.80 -28.71 -42.91
CA GLY A 946 -1.80 -29.28 -43.82
C GLY A 946 -0.90 -30.36 -43.22
N PHE A 947 -1.24 -30.92 -42.06
CA PHE A 947 -0.49 -32.04 -41.46
C PHE A 947 -0.70 -33.37 -42.21
N ILE A 948 -1.83 -33.53 -42.88
CA ILE A 948 -2.15 -34.73 -43.67
C ILE A 948 -2.68 -34.37 -45.05
N ASP A 949 -2.42 -35.23 -46.04
CA ASP A 949 -2.94 -35.11 -47.40
C ASP A 949 -4.31 -35.80 -47.57
N ILE A 950 -4.90 -35.66 -48.76
CA ILE A 950 -6.22 -36.24 -49.10
C ILE A 950 -6.22 -37.77 -48.92
N LYS A 951 -5.12 -38.46 -49.27
CA LYS A 951 -5.05 -39.92 -49.21
C LYS A 951 -4.96 -40.40 -47.76
N GLN A 952 -4.15 -39.75 -46.94
CA GLN A 952 -4.04 -39.99 -45.51
C GLN A 952 -5.38 -39.73 -44.82
N ALA A 953 -6.04 -38.61 -45.11
CA ALA A 953 -7.37 -38.30 -44.59
C ALA A 953 -8.41 -39.38 -44.96
N GLN A 954 -8.41 -39.90 -46.18
CA GLN A 954 -9.31 -41.00 -46.59
C GLN A 954 -9.02 -42.32 -45.84
N ILE A 955 -7.75 -42.62 -45.54
CA ILE A 955 -7.39 -43.81 -44.76
C ILE A 955 -7.90 -43.66 -43.32
N LEU A 956 -7.67 -42.51 -42.70
CA LEU A 956 -8.12 -42.22 -41.34
C LEU A 956 -9.65 -42.25 -41.25
N ARG A 957 -10.37 -41.69 -42.23
CA ARG A 957 -11.85 -41.79 -42.30
C ARG A 957 -12.38 -43.21 -42.32
N ARG A 958 -11.72 -44.14 -43.04
CA ARG A 958 -12.13 -45.56 -43.02
C ARG A 958 -11.92 -46.21 -41.65
N ARG A 959 -10.83 -45.86 -40.96
CA ARG A 959 -10.58 -46.34 -39.58
C ARG A 959 -11.57 -45.74 -38.61
N PHE A 960 -11.93 -44.48 -38.81
CA PHE A 960 -12.95 -43.80 -38.03
C PHE A 960 -14.32 -44.49 -38.17
N SER A 961 -14.74 -44.89 -39.38
CA SER A 961 -15.97 -45.69 -39.53
C SER A 961 -15.94 -47.00 -38.75
N ALA A 962 -14.81 -47.73 -38.75
CA ALA A 962 -14.65 -48.93 -37.94
C ALA A 962 -14.65 -48.63 -36.43
N TYR A 963 -14.18 -47.45 -36.02
CA TYR A 963 -14.27 -46.98 -34.65
C TYR A 963 -15.72 -46.70 -34.24
N GLN A 964 -16.52 -46.07 -35.11
CA GLN A 964 -17.95 -45.86 -34.89
C GLN A 964 -18.70 -47.19 -34.72
N GLU A 965 -18.41 -48.19 -35.55
CA GLU A 965 -19.00 -49.54 -35.42
C GLU A 965 -18.69 -50.19 -34.06
N LEU A 966 -17.50 -49.96 -33.49
CA LEU A 966 -17.13 -50.46 -32.17
C LEU A 966 -17.89 -49.74 -31.04
N LEU A 967 -18.09 -48.42 -31.16
CA LEU A 967 -18.90 -47.65 -30.22
C LEU A 967 -20.36 -48.13 -30.23
N GLU A 968 -20.95 -48.29 -31.42
CA GLU A 968 -22.33 -48.79 -31.59
C GLU A 968 -22.49 -50.21 -31.01
N ALA A 969 -21.46 -51.05 -31.11
CA ALA A 969 -21.44 -52.39 -30.53
C ALA A 969 -21.21 -52.40 -29.00
N GLY A 970 -20.87 -51.27 -28.39
CA GLY A 970 -20.53 -51.17 -26.97
C GLY A 970 -19.16 -51.75 -26.61
N GLU A 971 -18.29 -52.00 -27.59
CA GLU A 971 -16.96 -52.60 -27.43
C GLU A 971 -15.93 -51.50 -27.05
N MET A 972 -16.12 -50.89 -25.88
CA MET A 972 -15.43 -49.65 -25.46
C MET A 972 -13.91 -49.78 -25.43
N THR A 973 -13.36 -50.90 -24.95
CA THR A 973 -11.91 -51.15 -24.96
C THR A 973 -11.34 -51.18 -26.37
N ALA A 974 -12.01 -51.87 -27.29
CA ALA A 974 -11.58 -51.96 -28.69
C ALA A 974 -11.71 -50.61 -29.40
N ALA A 975 -12.76 -49.84 -29.08
CA ALA A 975 -12.93 -48.47 -29.56
C ALA A 975 -11.80 -47.57 -29.07
N ASN A 976 -11.44 -47.63 -27.78
CA ASN A 976 -10.34 -46.85 -27.21
C ASN A 976 -9.01 -47.13 -27.91
N ASP A 977 -8.69 -48.42 -28.09
CA ASP A 977 -7.52 -48.88 -28.82
C ASP A 977 -7.48 -48.36 -30.26
N LEU A 978 -8.62 -48.37 -30.96
CA LEU A 978 -8.69 -47.89 -32.34
C LEU A 978 -8.62 -46.36 -32.43
N GLY A 979 -9.25 -45.64 -31.50
CA GLY A 979 -9.16 -44.19 -31.39
C GLY A 979 -7.73 -43.73 -31.18
N ASN A 980 -7.02 -44.32 -30.21
CA ASN A 980 -5.59 -44.04 -29.98
C ASN A 980 -4.73 -44.34 -31.22
N ARG A 981 -5.02 -45.43 -31.95
CA ARG A 981 -4.34 -45.73 -33.22
C ARG A 981 -4.62 -44.71 -34.31
N ILE A 982 -5.83 -44.15 -34.37
CA ILE A 982 -6.18 -43.07 -35.31
C ILE A 982 -5.33 -41.84 -35.00
N SER A 983 -5.32 -41.39 -33.75
CA SER A 983 -4.53 -40.24 -33.30
C SER A 983 -3.03 -40.44 -33.55
N ASN A 984 -2.47 -41.58 -33.15
CA ASN A 984 -1.04 -41.89 -33.38
C ASN A 984 -0.69 -41.89 -34.87
N THR A 985 -1.54 -42.47 -35.72
CA THR A 985 -1.29 -42.47 -37.17
C THR A 985 -1.35 -41.08 -37.76
N LEU A 986 -2.25 -40.22 -37.25
CA LEU A 986 -2.33 -38.82 -37.66
C LEU A 986 -1.05 -38.07 -37.31
N LEU A 987 -0.57 -38.22 -36.06
CA LEU A 987 0.68 -37.59 -35.61
C LEU A 987 1.89 -38.09 -36.41
N ASP A 988 1.99 -39.40 -36.66
CA ASP A 988 3.02 -39.99 -37.52
C ASP A 988 3.02 -39.39 -38.94
N CYS A 989 1.83 -39.17 -39.51
CA CYS A 989 1.69 -38.55 -40.82
C CYS A 989 2.13 -37.08 -40.83
N GLY A 990 1.86 -36.34 -39.74
CA GLY A 990 2.22 -34.93 -39.59
C GLY A 990 3.67 -34.66 -39.19
N GLY A 991 4.48 -35.71 -38.97
CA GLY A 991 5.86 -35.58 -38.49
C GLY A 991 5.97 -35.33 -37.00
N GLY A 992 4.98 -35.78 -36.21
CA GLY A 992 4.96 -35.72 -34.76
C GLY A 992 4.83 -34.33 -34.13
N PRO A 993 3.93 -33.43 -34.61
CA PRO A 993 3.61 -32.21 -33.85
C PRO A 993 3.03 -32.57 -32.49
N ASP A 994 3.17 -31.70 -31.51
CA ASP A 994 2.46 -31.84 -30.24
C ASP A 994 0.95 -31.72 -30.49
N ILE A 995 0.19 -32.72 -30.04
CA ILE A 995 -1.27 -32.74 -30.18
C ILE A 995 -1.94 -31.64 -29.34
N TYR A 996 -1.26 -31.19 -28.28
CA TYR A 996 -1.74 -30.16 -27.36
C TYR A 996 -1.45 -28.74 -27.84
N ASP A 997 -0.44 -28.53 -28.66
CA ASP A 997 -0.21 -27.27 -29.36
C ASP A 997 0.49 -27.53 -30.68
N VAL A 998 -0.26 -27.41 -31.77
CA VAL A 998 0.22 -27.77 -33.12
C VAL A 998 1.36 -26.90 -33.65
N ARG A 999 1.77 -25.89 -32.88
CA ARG A 999 2.92 -25.02 -33.17
C ARG A 999 4.23 -25.58 -32.59
N ASP A 1000 4.16 -26.61 -31.74
CA ASP A 1000 5.28 -27.18 -30.99
C ASP A 1000 5.55 -28.64 -31.40
N TRP A 1001 6.80 -29.08 -31.21
CA TRP A 1001 7.31 -30.45 -31.42
C TRP A 1001 8.07 -30.98 -30.20
N SER A 1002 8.15 -30.20 -29.12
CA SER A 1002 8.91 -30.52 -27.92
C SER A 1002 8.08 -31.18 -26.81
N GLY A 1003 6.74 -31.15 -26.93
CA GLY A 1003 5.81 -31.70 -25.95
C GLY A 1003 5.68 -30.84 -24.68
N ILE A 1004 4.79 -31.24 -23.78
CA ILE A 1004 4.61 -30.57 -22.49
C ILE A 1004 5.86 -30.81 -21.62
N PRO A 1005 6.55 -29.75 -21.14
CA PRO A 1005 7.80 -29.87 -20.38
C PRO A 1005 7.54 -30.29 -18.92
N ILE A 1006 7.13 -31.53 -18.70
CA ILE A 1006 6.76 -32.06 -17.37
C ILE A 1006 7.95 -32.53 -16.53
N ASP A 1007 9.12 -32.76 -17.14
CA ASP A 1007 10.28 -33.38 -16.49
C ASP A 1007 10.73 -32.64 -15.23
N ASN A 1008 10.75 -31.31 -15.24
CA ASN A 1008 11.13 -30.52 -14.06
C ASN A 1008 10.08 -30.65 -12.94
N VAL A 1009 8.79 -30.63 -13.27
CA VAL A 1009 7.73 -30.83 -12.25
C VAL A 1009 7.82 -32.22 -11.65
N LYS A 1010 8.05 -33.24 -12.48
CA LYS A 1010 8.26 -34.61 -12.05
C LYS A 1010 9.46 -34.71 -11.12
N ALA A 1011 10.62 -34.23 -11.53
CA ALA A 1011 11.83 -34.27 -10.70
C ALA A 1011 11.66 -33.52 -9.37
N TYR A 1012 10.99 -32.36 -9.40
CA TYR A 1012 10.69 -31.58 -8.21
C TYR A 1012 9.78 -32.34 -7.22
N CYS A 1013 8.67 -32.92 -7.70
CA CYS A 1013 7.74 -33.68 -6.85
C CYS A 1013 8.34 -35.00 -6.32
N GLN A 1014 9.46 -35.48 -6.86
CA GLN A 1014 10.14 -36.65 -6.29
C GLN A 1014 11.05 -36.33 -5.10
N LEU A 1015 11.36 -35.06 -4.83
CA LEU A 1015 12.24 -34.68 -3.73
C LEU A 1015 11.62 -35.00 -2.36
N ASP A 1016 12.40 -35.64 -1.48
CA ASP A 1016 11.98 -35.91 -0.10
C ASP A 1016 11.64 -34.63 0.67
N ALA A 1017 12.34 -33.53 0.39
CA ALA A 1017 12.06 -32.23 0.98
C ALA A 1017 10.69 -31.68 0.56
N VAL A 1018 10.27 -31.90 -0.70
CA VAL A 1018 8.95 -31.50 -1.18
C VAL A 1018 7.88 -32.38 -0.55
N LYS A 1019 8.06 -33.71 -0.54
CA LYS A 1019 7.11 -34.63 0.10
C LYS A 1019 6.91 -34.31 1.58
N SER A 1020 8.01 -34.08 2.30
CA SER A 1020 7.99 -33.67 3.71
C SER A 1020 7.23 -32.36 3.92
N ALA A 1021 7.49 -31.34 3.09
CA ALA A 1021 6.79 -30.05 3.18
C ALA A 1021 5.28 -30.17 2.92
N LEU A 1022 4.87 -31.13 2.08
CA LEU A 1022 3.47 -31.37 1.72
C LEU A 1022 2.79 -32.47 2.55
N HIS A 1023 3.44 -32.92 3.63
CA HIS A 1023 2.93 -33.98 4.51
C HIS A 1023 2.67 -35.32 3.79
N VAL A 1024 3.46 -35.59 2.76
CA VAL A 1024 3.44 -36.83 1.98
C VAL A 1024 4.54 -37.78 2.50
N PRO A 1025 4.25 -39.06 2.76
CA PRO A 1025 5.27 -40.03 3.16
C PRO A 1025 6.39 -40.16 2.12
N SER A 1026 7.65 -40.30 2.57
CA SER A 1026 8.81 -40.29 1.66
C SER A 1026 8.85 -41.46 0.67
N ASP A 1027 8.23 -42.59 1.03
CA ASP A 1027 8.08 -43.79 0.19
C ASP A 1027 6.99 -43.65 -0.89
N VAL A 1028 6.11 -42.65 -0.79
CA VAL A 1028 5.15 -42.35 -1.87
C VAL A 1028 5.91 -41.76 -3.06
N THR A 1029 5.65 -42.32 -4.23
CA THR A 1029 6.23 -41.83 -5.48
C THR A 1029 5.19 -41.03 -6.25
N TRP A 1030 5.53 -39.83 -6.71
CA TRP A 1030 4.59 -39.00 -7.48
C TRP A 1030 4.35 -39.62 -8.87
N ALA A 1031 3.11 -40.03 -9.15
CA ALA A 1031 2.72 -40.72 -10.38
C ALA A 1031 2.06 -39.77 -11.38
N PHE A 1032 2.64 -39.64 -12.56
CA PHE A 1032 2.05 -38.83 -13.63
C PHE A 1032 1.90 -39.68 -14.88
N PHE A 1033 0.65 -39.85 -15.31
CA PHE A 1033 0.31 -40.55 -16.54
C PHE A 1033 -0.62 -39.72 -17.39
N ASP A 1034 -0.32 -39.65 -18.68
CA ASP A 1034 -1.17 -39.03 -19.67
C ASP A 1034 -1.72 -40.14 -20.59
N ASN A 1035 -3.03 -40.38 -20.52
CA ASN A 1035 -3.75 -41.44 -21.23
C ASN A 1035 -3.08 -42.84 -21.14
N ALA A 1036 -2.49 -43.17 -19.99
CA ALA A 1036 -1.77 -44.42 -19.76
C ALA A 1036 -1.77 -44.83 -18.28
N GLY A 1037 -1.24 -46.01 -17.97
CA GLY A 1037 -1.08 -46.50 -16.60
C GLY A 1037 -2.39 -47.00 -15.97
N PRO A 1038 -2.34 -47.41 -14.69
CA PRO A 1038 -3.43 -48.16 -14.06
C PRO A 1038 -4.75 -47.39 -13.97
N VAL A 1039 -4.70 -46.06 -13.84
CA VAL A 1039 -5.90 -45.21 -13.82
C VAL A 1039 -6.63 -45.27 -15.17
N SER A 1040 -5.89 -45.08 -16.27
CA SER A 1040 -6.45 -45.17 -17.63
C SER A 1040 -6.95 -46.58 -17.95
N ASP A 1041 -6.18 -47.62 -17.57
CA ASP A 1041 -6.59 -49.02 -17.78
C ASP A 1041 -7.90 -49.35 -17.07
N CYS A 1042 -8.08 -48.89 -15.83
CA CYS A 1042 -9.28 -49.13 -15.05
C CYS A 1042 -10.50 -48.33 -15.54
N LEU A 1043 -10.28 -47.14 -16.10
CA LEU A 1043 -11.32 -46.28 -16.67
C LEU A 1043 -11.58 -46.54 -18.16
N VAL A 1044 -10.95 -47.56 -18.78
CA VAL A 1044 -10.97 -47.77 -20.23
C VAL A 1044 -12.39 -47.82 -20.84
N ASN A 1045 -13.37 -48.29 -20.07
CA ASN A 1045 -14.77 -48.36 -20.50
C ASN A 1045 -15.49 -47.00 -20.50
N ASP A 1046 -14.93 -45.98 -19.84
CA ASP A 1046 -15.51 -44.65 -19.71
C ASP A 1046 -14.83 -43.62 -20.63
N ILE A 1047 -13.58 -43.87 -21.04
CA ILE A 1047 -12.81 -42.96 -21.91
C ILE A 1047 -13.56 -42.62 -23.20
N GLN A 1048 -14.27 -43.60 -23.77
CA GLN A 1048 -14.98 -43.46 -25.05
C GLN A 1048 -16.47 -43.12 -24.92
N LYS A 1049 -17.01 -42.96 -23.70
CA LYS A 1049 -18.40 -42.57 -23.49
C LYS A 1049 -18.68 -41.12 -23.92
N ASP A 1050 -19.88 -40.86 -24.40
CA ASP A 1050 -20.38 -39.51 -24.68
C ASP A 1050 -20.96 -38.88 -23.40
N MET A 1051 -20.49 -37.68 -23.05
CA MET A 1051 -20.92 -36.92 -21.86
C MET A 1051 -21.95 -35.83 -22.15
N THR A 1052 -22.46 -35.71 -23.39
CA THR A 1052 -23.42 -34.65 -23.77
C THR A 1052 -24.68 -34.66 -22.91
N ALA A 1053 -25.19 -35.84 -22.55
CA ALA A 1053 -26.33 -35.96 -21.64
C ALA A 1053 -26.01 -35.39 -20.25
N ASP A 1054 -24.84 -35.71 -19.69
CA ASP A 1054 -24.41 -35.17 -18.40
C ASP A 1054 -24.24 -33.65 -18.43
N LEU A 1055 -23.72 -33.08 -19.53
CA LEU A 1055 -23.62 -31.63 -19.72
C LEU A 1055 -25.01 -30.97 -19.77
N ALA A 1056 -25.98 -31.59 -20.45
CA ALA A 1056 -27.35 -31.10 -20.47
C ALA A 1056 -27.99 -31.14 -19.08
N ASP A 1057 -27.75 -32.20 -18.31
CA ASP A 1057 -28.24 -32.33 -16.93
C ASP A 1057 -27.64 -31.26 -16.00
N LEU A 1058 -26.40 -30.80 -16.23
CA LEU A 1058 -25.83 -29.69 -15.46
C LEU A 1058 -26.64 -28.40 -15.63
N LEU A 1059 -27.13 -28.14 -16.84
CA LEU A 1059 -27.91 -26.95 -17.17
C LEU A 1059 -29.38 -27.10 -16.72
N ASP A 1060 -30.02 -28.20 -17.09
CA ASP A 1060 -31.47 -28.38 -16.94
C ASP A 1060 -31.87 -28.96 -15.57
N GLU A 1061 -31.14 -29.96 -15.06
CA GLU A 1061 -31.48 -30.63 -13.80
C GLU A 1061 -30.80 -29.98 -12.59
N CYS A 1062 -29.52 -29.60 -12.74
CA CYS A 1062 -28.72 -29.06 -11.65
C CYS A 1062 -28.78 -27.52 -11.57
N GLY A 1063 -29.12 -26.84 -12.67
CA GLY A 1063 -29.17 -25.37 -12.74
C GLY A 1063 -27.80 -24.69 -12.55
N LEU A 1064 -26.71 -25.38 -12.89
CA LEU A 1064 -25.34 -24.89 -12.73
C LEU A 1064 -24.90 -24.04 -13.92
N ARG A 1065 -23.98 -23.11 -13.65
CA ARG A 1065 -23.27 -22.37 -14.70
C ARG A 1065 -22.24 -23.26 -15.37
N LEU A 1066 -22.16 -23.23 -16.69
CA LEU A 1066 -21.28 -24.04 -17.49
C LEU A 1066 -20.45 -23.16 -18.44
N LEU A 1067 -19.13 -23.16 -18.25
CA LEU A 1067 -18.17 -22.48 -19.11
C LEU A 1067 -17.30 -23.49 -19.86
N LEU A 1068 -17.30 -23.43 -21.18
CA LEU A 1068 -16.41 -24.19 -22.05
C LEU A 1068 -15.41 -23.22 -22.66
N TYR A 1069 -14.12 -23.36 -22.35
CA TYR A 1069 -13.08 -22.57 -22.99
C TYR A 1069 -12.10 -23.45 -23.75
N THR A 1070 -11.61 -22.98 -24.89
CA THR A 1070 -10.70 -23.76 -25.74
C THR A 1070 -9.59 -22.89 -26.31
N GLY A 1071 -8.37 -23.43 -26.38
CA GLY A 1071 -7.30 -22.87 -27.19
C GLY A 1071 -7.53 -23.12 -28.69
N ASN A 1072 -7.26 -22.13 -29.53
CA ASN A 1072 -7.45 -22.28 -30.98
C ASN A 1072 -6.37 -23.15 -31.66
N PHE A 1073 -5.30 -23.51 -30.95
CA PHE A 1073 -4.23 -24.38 -31.44
C PHE A 1073 -4.21 -25.76 -30.78
N ASP A 1074 -5.20 -26.08 -29.92
CA ASP A 1074 -5.39 -27.44 -29.42
C ASP A 1074 -5.93 -28.33 -30.54
N MET A 1075 -5.26 -29.46 -30.80
CA MET A 1075 -5.71 -30.46 -31.77
C MET A 1075 -6.53 -31.58 -31.13
N ALA A 1076 -6.30 -31.86 -29.84
CA ALA A 1076 -6.90 -32.97 -29.13
C ALA A 1076 -8.38 -32.72 -28.86
N CYS A 1077 -8.70 -31.57 -28.28
CA CYS A 1077 -10.05 -31.18 -27.84
C CYS A 1077 -10.42 -29.76 -28.32
N GLY A 1078 -9.94 -29.37 -29.50
CA GLY A 1078 -10.02 -27.99 -29.98
C GLY A 1078 -11.43 -27.44 -30.23
N PHE A 1079 -11.49 -26.12 -30.43
CA PHE A 1079 -12.72 -25.32 -30.54
C PHE A 1079 -13.83 -25.93 -31.43
N ALA A 1080 -13.48 -26.52 -32.58
CA ALA A 1080 -14.47 -27.04 -33.53
C ALA A 1080 -15.31 -28.19 -32.95
N GLY A 1081 -14.71 -29.07 -32.15
CA GLY A 1081 -15.44 -30.14 -31.47
C GLY A 1081 -16.41 -29.55 -30.45
N THR A 1082 -15.92 -28.67 -29.59
CA THR A 1082 -16.74 -27.99 -28.56
C THR A 1082 -17.88 -27.17 -29.17
N GLU A 1083 -17.68 -26.47 -30.29
CA GLU A 1083 -18.75 -25.74 -30.99
C GLU A 1083 -19.86 -26.69 -31.43
N GLU A 1084 -19.54 -27.81 -32.07
CA GLU A 1084 -20.54 -28.76 -32.56
C GLU A 1084 -21.23 -29.53 -31.43
N ILE A 1085 -20.52 -29.83 -30.34
CA ILE A 1085 -21.09 -30.38 -29.10
C ILE A 1085 -22.17 -29.42 -28.58
N LEU A 1086 -21.83 -28.14 -28.37
CA LEU A 1086 -22.75 -27.17 -27.80
C LEU A 1086 -23.89 -26.80 -28.77
N TYR A 1087 -23.63 -26.77 -30.07
CA TYR A 1087 -24.67 -26.52 -31.08
C TYR A 1087 -25.74 -27.63 -31.10
N ASN A 1088 -25.32 -28.88 -30.90
CA ASN A 1088 -26.22 -30.05 -30.92
C ASN A 1088 -26.66 -30.52 -29.53
N LEU A 1089 -26.22 -29.85 -28.45
CA LEU A 1089 -26.55 -30.22 -27.08
C LEU A 1089 -28.08 -30.24 -26.90
N ALA A 1090 -28.61 -31.36 -26.43
CA ALA A 1090 -30.05 -31.54 -26.22
C ALA A 1090 -30.46 -31.01 -24.84
N TRP A 1091 -30.63 -29.69 -24.72
CA TRP A 1091 -31.04 -29.00 -23.49
C TRP A 1091 -32.19 -28.01 -23.74
N SER A 1092 -32.82 -27.54 -22.67
CA SER A 1092 -34.05 -26.74 -22.74
C SER A 1092 -33.96 -25.46 -23.60
N ASN A 1093 -32.76 -24.86 -23.75
CA ASN A 1093 -32.55 -23.64 -24.54
C ASN A 1093 -31.67 -23.86 -25.78
N GLN A 1094 -31.65 -25.08 -26.35
CA GLN A 1094 -30.87 -25.41 -27.55
C GLN A 1094 -31.16 -24.47 -28.73
N SER A 1095 -32.43 -24.27 -29.07
CA SER A 1095 -32.81 -23.42 -30.21
C SER A 1095 -32.35 -21.98 -30.03
N ASP A 1096 -32.38 -21.47 -28.80
CA ASP A 1096 -31.93 -20.12 -28.50
C ASP A 1096 -30.39 -20.02 -28.65
N TRP A 1097 -29.64 -21.00 -28.14
CA TRP A 1097 -28.18 -21.09 -28.31
C TRP A 1097 -27.74 -21.14 -29.78
N GLN A 1098 -28.52 -21.82 -30.64
CA GLN A 1098 -28.23 -21.88 -32.08
C GLN A 1098 -28.41 -20.52 -32.78
N ASN A 1099 -29.22 -19.62 -32.20
CA ASN A 1099 -29.57 -18.33 -32.79
C ASN A 1099 -28.79 -17.13 -32.19
N ILE A 1100 -28.02 -17.31 -31.12
CA ILE A 1100 -27.21 -16.22 -30.57
C ILE A 1100 -25.90 -16.01 -31.35
N ASP A 1101 -25.54 -14.74 -31.51
CA ASP A 1101 -24.29 -14.35 -32.16
C ASP A 1101 -23.08 -14.54 -31.24
N ARG A 1102 -21.91 -14.75 -31.87
CA ARG A 1102 -20.61 -14.75 -31.19
C ARG A 1102 -19.98 -13.36 -31.25
N GLY A 1103 -19.59 -12.83 -30.10
CA GLY A 1103 -18.90 -11.56 -29.95
C GLY A 1103 -17.38 -11.67 -29.95
N VAL A 1104 -16.71 -10.53 -30.18
CA VAL A 1104 -15.25 -10.39 -30.06
C VAL A 1104 -14.92 -9.67 -28.75
N TRP A 1105 -14.28 -10.37 -27.81
CA TRP A 1105 -13.85 -9.83 -26.52
C TRP A 1105 -12.54 -9.04 -26.67
N LYS A 1106 -12.53 -7.76 -26.24
CA LYS A 1106 -11.37 -6.87 -26.32
C LYS A 1106 -10.95 -6.30 -24.96
N ASP A 1107 -9.69 -5.88 -24.85
CA ASP A 1107 -9.24 -5.04 -23.73
C ASP A 1107 -9.57 -3.55 -23.95
N PRO A 1108 -9.39 -2.66 -22.96
CA PRO A 1108 -9.65 -1.23 -23.12
C PRO A 1108 -8.81 -0.54 -24.20
N ALA A 1109 -7.67 -1.13 -24.60
CA ALA A 1109 -6.83 -0.65 -25.70
C ALA A 1109 -7.27 -1.19 -27.08
N GLY A 1110 -8.35 -1.99 -27.13
CA GLY A 1110 -8.93 -2.54 -28.35
C GLY A 1110 -8.29 -3.85 -28.85
N LYS A 1111 -7.38 -4.47 -28.08
CA LYS A 1111 -6.74 -5.74 -28.44
C LYS A 1111 -7.69 -6.92 -28.22
N VAL A 1112 -7.76 -7.84 -29.18
CA VAL A 1112 -8.57 -9.06 -29.08
C VAL A 1112 -7.99 -10.01 -28.02
N LEU A 1113 -8.83 -10.34 -27.04
CA LEU A 1113 -8.53 -11.28 -25.96
C LEU A 1113 -9.17 -12.65 -26.17
N GLY A 1114 -10.34 -12.71 -26.81
CA GLY A 1114 -11.05 -13.95 -27.09
C GLY A 1114 -12.30 -13.76 -27.94
N TYR A 1115 -12.99 -14.86 -28.23
CA TYR A 1115 -14.30 -14.85 -28.90
C TYR A 1115 -15.30 -15.53 -27.99
N VAL A 1116 -16.39 -14.84 -27.67
CA VAL A 1116 -17.34 -15.23 -26.62
C VAL A 1116 -18.70 -15.48 -27.25
N LYS A 1117 -19.31 -16.63 -26.93
CA LYS A 1117 -20.70 -16.95 -27.24
C LYS A 1117 -21.41 -17.30 -25.92
N GLY A 1118 -22.66 -16.89 -25.77
CA GLY A 1118 -23.40 -17.06 -24.52
C GLY A 1118 -23.49 -15.81 -23.65
N GLU A 1119 -23.50 -14.63 -24.27
CA GLU A 1119 -23.77 -13.36 -23.58
C GLU A 1119 -25.06 -12.73 -24.13
N ALA A 1120 -26.05 -12.52 -23.27
CA ALA A 1120 -27.22 -11.71 -23.61
C ALA A 1120 -27.02 -10.27 -23.14
N VAL A 1121 -27.14 -9.33 -24.09
CA VAL A 1121 -27.29 -7.91 -23.77
C VAL A 1121 -28.76 -7.67 -23.44
N THR A 1122 -29.04 -7.40 -22.17
CA THR A 1122 -30.39 -6.97 -21.75
C THR A 1122 -30.70 -5.58 -22.33
N GLN A 1123 -31.99 -5.20 -22.41
CA GLN A 1123 -32.40 -3.87 -22.89
C GLN A 1123 -31.72 -2.70 -22.15
N ASP A 1124 -31.23 -2.95 -20.93
CA ASP A 1124 -30.55 -1.98 -20.08
C ASP A 1124 -29.01 -2.00 -20.22
N GLY A 1125 -28.47 -2.77 -21.17
CA GLY A 1125 -27.02 -2.86 -21.44
C GLY A 1125 -26.24 -3.74 -20.46
N ILE A 1126 -26.91 -4.43 -19.52
CA ILE A 1126 -26.28 -5.40 -18.62
C ILE A 1126 -26.07 -6.71 -19.38
N VAL A 1127 -24.84 -7.21 -19.33
CA VAL A 1127 -24.45 -8.49 -19.94
C VAL A 1127 -24.46 -9.58 -18.87
N LYS A 1128 -25.18 -10.67 -19.14
CA LYS A 1128 -25.23 -11.87 -18.29
C LYS A 1128 -24.98 -13.13 -19.11
N ASP A 1129 -24.55 -14.19 -18.44
CA ASP A 1129 -24.49 -15.54 -19.03
C ASP A 1129 -25.86 -15.91 -19.63
N PHE A 1130 -25.85 -16.37 -20.88
CA PHE A 1130 -27.04 -16.77 -21.60
C PHE A 1130 -27.51 -18.15 -21.11
N HIS A 1131 -28.58 -18.16 -20.31
CA HIS A 1131 -29.15 -19.40 -19.75
C HIS A 1131 -28.09 -20.32 -19.11
N ASN A 1132 -27.15 -19.74 -18.37
CA ASN A 1132 -26.07 -20.45 -17.67
C ASN A 1132 -25.01 -21.14 -18.56
N LEU A 1133 -25.05 -21.00 -19.89
CA LEU A 1133 -24.06 -21.58 -20.79
C LEU A 1133 -23.18 -20.50 -21.45
N MET A 1134 -21.85 -20.70 -21.42
CA MET A 1134 -20.89 -19.84 -22.08
C MET A 1134 -19.78 -20.64 -22.78
N GLN A 1135 -19.37 -20.17 -23.95
CA GLN A 1135 -18.28 -20.74 -24.72
C GLN A 1135 -17.27 -19.65 -25.09
N ILE A 1136 -15.99 -19.90 -24.84
CA ILE A 1136 -14.91 -18.94 -25.10
C ILE A 1136 -13.77 -19.58 -25.89
N ASN A 1137 -13.47 -19.03 -27.06
CA ASN A 1137 -12.27 -19.38 -27.81
C ASN A 1137 -11.14 -18.39 -27.50
N ILE A 1138 -10.01 -18.89 -27.01
CA ILE A 1138 -8.83 -18.10 -26.65
C ILE A 1138 -7.79 -18.19 -27.76
N PRO A 1139 -7.55 -17.10 -28.51
CA PRO A 1139 -6.54 -17.09 -29.56
C PRO A 1139 -5.13 -17.17 -28.98
N GLN A 1140 -4.23 -17.78 -29.76
CA GLN A 1140 -2.81 -17.98 -29.43
C GLN A 1140 -2.54 -18.97 -28.29
N ALA A 1141 -3.53 -19.78 -27.91
CA ALA A 1141 -3.39 -20.85 -26.92
C ALA A 1141 -3.56 -22.24 -27.55
N GLY A 1142 -2.77 -23.20 -27.06
CA GLY A 1142 -3.06 -24.64 -27.21
C GLY A 1142 -3.91 -25.15 -26.03
N HIS A 1143 -3.79 -26.43 -25.72
CA HIS A 1143 -4.58 -27.18 -24.73
C HIS A 1143 -4.48 -26.59 -23.31
N LEU A 1144 -3.27 -26.20 -22.89
CA LEU A 1144 -3.00 -25.61 -21.58
C LEU A 1144 -3.23 -24.09 -21.62
N VAL A 1145 -4.49 -23.66 -21.73
CA VAL A 1145 -4.85 -22.23 -21.90
C VAL A 1145 -4.24 -21.31 -20.82
N PRO A 1146 -4.29 -21.62 -19.52
CA PRO A 1146 -3.66 -20.77 -18.50
C PRO A 1146 -2.13 -20.74 -18.59
N ASN A 1147 -1.46 -21.78 -19.11
CA ASN A 1147 -0.03 -21.73 -19.37
C ASN A 1147 0.32 -20.76 -20.51
N ALA A 1148 -0.40 -20.87 -21.63
CA ALA A 1148 -0.13 -20.12 -22.86
C ALA A 1148 -0.58 -18.65 -22.77
N ARG A 1149 -1.72 -18.39 -22.11
CA ARG A 1149 -2.35 -17.07 -22.01
C ARG A 1149 -2.75 -16.73 -20.56
N PRO A 1150 -1.80 -16.69 -19.61
CA PRO A 1150 -2.09 -16.63 -18.18
C PRO A 1150 -2.93 -15.41 -17.76
N ALA A 1151 -2.59 -14.22 -18.25
CA ALA A 1151 -3.34 -12.99 -17.93
C ALA A 1151 -4.78 -13.03 -18.47
N VAL A 1152 -4.97 -13.56 -19.68
CA VAL A 1152 -6.29 -13.67 -20.32
C VAL A 1152 -7.14 -14.72 -19.60
N SER A 1153 -6.53 -15.86 -19.28
CA SER A 1153 -7.15 -16.96 -18.54
C SER A 1153 -7.66 -16.51 -17.16
N ARG A 1154 -6.84 -15.78 -16.38
CA ARG A 1154 -7.30 -15.22 -15.09
C ARG A 1154 -8.46 -14.23 -15.28
N ARG A 1155 -8.36 -13.35 -16.28
CA ARG A 1155 -9.43 -12.37 -16.56
C ARG A 1155 -10.72 -13.05 -16.99
N MET A 1156 -10.64 -14.16 -17.72
CA MET A 1156 -11.76 -14.97 -18.14
C MET A 1156 -12.46 -15.60 -16.95
N ILE A 1157 -11.74 -16.35 -16.12
CA ILE A 1157 -12.36 -17.04 -14.97
C ILE A 1157 -12.98 -16.03 -14.00
N TYR A 1158 -12.34 -14.88 -13.75
CA TYR A 1158 -12.88 -13.86 -12.84
C TYR A 1158 -14.13 -13.19 -13.39
N ARG A 1159 -14.19 -12.90 -14.69
CA ARG A 1159 -15.41 -12.34 -15.27
C ARG A 1159 -16.57 -13.31 -15.14
N TRP A 1160 -16.30 -14.59 -15.31
CA TRP A 1160 -17.30 -15.63 -15.17
C TRP A 1160 -17.73 -15.80 -13.71
N ILE A 1161 -16.85 -16.19 -12.79
CA ILE A 1161 -17.26 -16.46 -11.38
C ILE A 1161 -17.89 -15.25 -10.67
N TYR A 1162 -17.51 -14.02 -11.04
CA TYR A 1162 -18.06 -12.79 -10.45
C TYR A 1162 -19.20 -12.12 -11.25
N ASP A 1163 -19.73 -12.79 -12.27
CA ASP A 1163 -20.86 -12.31 -13.09
C ASP A 1163 -20.65 -10.88 -13.63
N LYS A 1164 -19.46 -10.61 -14.18
CA LYS A 1164 -19.06 -9.26 -14.66
C LYS A 1164 -19.28 -9.04 -16.16
N GLY A 1165 -19.69 -10.06 -16.90
CA GLY A 1165 -19.76 -10.05 -18.36
C GLY A 1165 -18.41 -9.75 -19.04
N PHE A 1166 -18.39 -9.87 -20.36
CA PHE A 1166 -17.25 -9.65 -21.22
C PHE A 1166 -17.51 -8.43 -22.11
N PRO A 1167 -16.53 -7.52 -22.29
CA PRO A 1167 -16.65 -6.41 -23.21
C PRO A 1167 -16.54 -6.94 -24.65
N VAL A 1168 -17.67 -7.33 -25.21
CA VAL A 1168 -17.78 -7.91 -26.54
C VAL A 1168 -18.30 -6.90 -27.56
N THR A 1169 -17.76 -6.97 -28.78
CA THR A 1169 -18.33 -6.31 -29.95
C THR A 1169 -18.85 -7.37 -30.91
N PHE A 1170 -20.12 -7.26 -31.32
CA PHE A 1170 -20.72 -8.16 -32.29
C PHE A 1170 -20.51 -7.64 -33.71
N PRO A 1171 -20.04 -8.47 -34.66
CA PRO A 1171 -19.98 -8.09 -36.06
C PRO A 1171 -21.40 -8.02 -36.66
N ASP A 1172 -21.63 -7.08 -37.58
CA ASP A 1172 -22.88 -7.02 -38.34
C ASP A 1172 -22.89 -8.14 -39.39
N LEU A 1173 -23.80 -9.09 -39.22
CA LEU A 1173 -24.01 -10.23 -40.13
C LEU A 1173 -25.25 -10.04 -41.02
N SER A 1174 -25.87 -8.86 -41.01
CA SER A 1174 -26.96 -8.57 -41.95
C SER A 1174 -26.42 -8.64 -43.38
N MET A 1175 -27.07 -9.44 -44.23
CA MET A 1175 -26.82 -9.39 -45.66
C MET A 1175 -27.52 -8.14 -46.20
N ASP A 1176 -26.75 -7.19 -46.75
CA ASP A 1176 -27.25 -6.08 -47.56
C ASP A 1176 -28.18 -6.54 -48.70
#